data_AF-A0A7V2N424-F1
#
_entry.id   AF-A0A7V2N424-F1
#
_cell.length_a   1.000
_cell.length_b   1.000
_cell.length_c   1.000
_cell.angle_alpha   90.00
_cell.angle_beta   90.00
_cell.angle_gamma   90.00
#
_symmetry.space_group_name_H-M   'P 1'
#
loop_
_entity.id
_entity.type
_entity.pdbx_description
1 polymer ?
#
loop_
_entity_poly.entity_id
_entity_poly.type
_entity_poly.pdbx_seq_one_letter_code
_entity_poly.pdbx_strand_id
1 'polypeptide(L)'
;MNRAVRWWIGVLVTCTAVAGGQWVDFEIPWRSAGDAPSLVDVSFLLDAPAGAGGFVRIENGHLVRADGSRLRIWGVNLTAAACFPRKEDAAAVAEHLARFGVNAARFHFLDSNWGREKTLFEWETDSTRRLSAEQLDRLDFFVAELKRRGVYSNFNLNVGRNFRKEDGVTDWQYLGLAKAVTLFDPRIIELEKEYARQLLTHVNPYTKRAYVEEPALVIVELVNENSLVEAWFSGRLIGREPGPADGTWAGITRHYAEQLDRRYNAWLRERLSDEDLKRLEQAAGVGSGEPIARLRPEQFDKADALRFATEARFYMELEDRFFQGMYTYLKDTLGVRALVAATSDHNHYRSGYPMLASASKLDIVDGHVYWQHPNYTRDAATGRRGFTIPNTPMVNDPLFSTPVQLSRSAVRGKPYTVSETNHPFPNEYACEGIPILAAYALLQDWDGLFFYTFEHDAPTSWDTKTPGHFDIAHDPVKMANLAACALMFHRGDVAAARRTVMRSYSAEQVIESLRLSWRERPFFTPGFSLAIPLVHATRIASFDTASTPYEPFTVPEVIASDTGQLQWRRAADRGRVTMQTDRTEALIGFVPAADALRHLSATVDNPFCALVLSSLDGRPIARAERLVLTATGRSQLTDMAWNEDRTSLTHWGRRPMQIEPVRGQIRLRGLADAKGLTVRVMDGAGRPLGPAVEAPRADGGWHVTLDAPTVWYRIDVRR
;
A
#
# COMPACT_ATOMS: atom_id res chain seq x y z
N MET A 1 -10.22 2.27 66.81
CA MET A 1 -10.94 3.56 66.80
C MET A 1 -11.09 4.03 65.36
N ASN A 2 -12.33 4.02 64.88
CA ASN A 2 -12.91 4.62 63.66
C ASN A 2 -12.00 5.34 62.65
N ARG A 3 -12.11 4.94 61.38
CA ARG A 3 -12.91 5.68 60.39
C ARG A 3 -13.10 4.87 59.11
N ALA A 4 -14.36 4.55 58.83
CA ALA A 4 -14.85 4.09 57.56
C ALA A 4 -14.93 5.27 56.58
N VAL A 5 -14.54 5.05 55.32
CA VAL A 5 -14.97 5.88 54.18
C VAL A 5 -15.42 4.93 53.07
N ARG A 6 -16.73 4.95 52.82
CA ARG A 6 -17.41 4.33 51.68
C ARG A 6 -16.93 5.00 50.39
N TRP A 7 -16.50 4.21 49.40
CA TRP A 7 -16.50 4.64 48.01
C TRP A 7 -17.69 3.99 47.31
N TRP A 8 -18.54 4.87 46.76
CA TRP A 8 -19.68 4.51 45.95
C TRP A 8 -19.22 3.94 44.62
N ILE A 9 -19.78 2.79 44.26
CA ILE A 9 -19.71 2.19 42.93
C ILE A 9 -20.55 3.07 42.01
N GLY A 10 -19.89 3.79 41.11
CA GLY A 10 -20.50 4.47 39.97
C GLY A 10 -19.95 3.86 38.69
N VAL A 11 -20.48 2.71 38.30
CA VAL A 11 -20.25 2.14 36.96
C VAL A 11 -21.07 2.98 35.99
N LEU A 12 -20.44 3.98 35.38
CA LEU A 12 -20.94 4.64 34.18
C LEU A 12 -20.49 3.80 32.99
N VAL A 13 -21.27 2.76 32.68
CA VAL A 13 -21.29 2.17 31.34
C VAL A 13 -22.01 3.18 30.46
N THR A 14 -21.26 4.10 29.85
CA THR A 14 -21.73 4.77 28.64
C THR A 14 -21.58 3.77 27.50
N CYS A 15 -22.56 2.90 27.35
CA CYS A 15 -22.89 2.34 26.04
C CYS A 15 -23.36 3.51 25.18
N THR A 16 -22.45 4.15 24.44
CA THR A 16 -22.84 4.93 23.27
C THR A 16 -23.31 3.93 22.22
N ALA A 17 -24.60 3.58 22.30
CA ALA A 17 -25.31 3.02 21.17
C ALA A 17 -25.13 4.01 20.01
N VAL A 18 -24.28 3.67 19.04
CA VAL A 18 -24.25 4.36 17.75
C VAL A 18 -25.64 4.18 17.17
N ALA A 19 -26.40 5.27 17.10
CA ALA A 19 -27.67 5.28 16.38
C ALA A 19 -27.40 4.76 14.97
N GLY A 20 -27.85 3.54 14.67
CA GLY A 20 -27.58 2.88 13.40
C GLY A 20 -28.28 3.64 12.29
N GLY A 21 -27.52 4.27 11.41
CA GLY A 21 -28.06 4.79 10.16
C GLY A 21 -28.71 3.67 9.35
N GLN A 22 -29.72 4.03 8.55
CA GLN A 22 -30.35 3.08 7.64
C GLN A 22 -29.33 2.61 6.60
N TRP A 23 -29.01 1.31 6.62
CA TRP A 23 -28.21 0.67 5.58
C TRP A 23 -28.97 0.61 4.26
N VAL A 24 -28.29 0.92 3.16
CA VAL A 24 -28.87 0.88 1.82
C VAL A 24 -27.94 0.14 0.88
N ASP A 25 -28.51 -0.78 0.11
CA ASP A 25 -27.80 -1.50 -0.95
C ASP A 25 -27.20 -0.50 -1.94
N PHE A 26 -25.90 -0.60 -2.21
CA PHE A 26 -25.22 0.29 -3.12
C PHE A 26 -24.02 -0.43 -3.74
N GLU A 27 -24.13 -0.74 -5.03
CA GLU A 27 -23.07 -1.40 -5.79
C GLU A 27 -22.48 -0.45 -6.83
N ILE A 28 -21.17 -0.56 -7.03
CA ILE A 28 -20.47 0.10 -8.13
C ILE A 28 -20.30 -0.92 -9.26
N PRO A 29 -21.05 -0.82 -10.36
CA PRO A 29 -20.94 -1.78 -11.44
C PRO A 29 -19.61 -1.61 -12.16
N TRP A 30 -18.91 -2.72 -12.35
CA TRP A 30 -17.63 -2.72 -13.05
C TRP A 30 -17.82 -2.54 -14.56
N ARG A 31 -18.87 -3.12 -15.15
CA ARG A 31 -19.26 -2.84 -16.55
C ARG A 31 -20.08 -1.55 -16.67
N SER A 32 -19.81 -0.78 -17.72
CA SER A 32 -20.71 0.30 -18.11
C SER A 32 -22.00 -0.29 -18.69
N ALA A 33 -23.16 0.10 -18.15
CA ALA A 33 -24.46 -0.35 -18.64
C ALA A 33 -25.16 0.80 -19.38
N GLY A 34 -25.14 0.75 -20.71
CA GLY A 34 -25.88 1.65 -21.61
C GLY A 34 -25.13 2.90 -22.07
N ASP A 35 -25.81 3.71 -22.89
CA ASP A 35 -25.24 4.91 -23.54
C ASP A 35 -25.25 6.17 -22.63
N ALA A 36 -25.77 6.07 -21.40
CA ALA A 36 -25.85 7.20 -20.48
C ALA A 36 -24.47 7.52 -19.89
N PRO A 37 -23.92 8.74 -20.05
CA PRO A 37 -22.57 9.07 -19.60
C PRO A 37 -22.49 9.06 -18.07
N SER A 38 -21.45 8.43 -17.54
CA SER A 38 -21.08 8.57 -16.13
C SER A 38 -20.52 9.99 -15.89
N LEU A 39 -21.09 10.73 -14.93
CA LEU A 39 -20.65 12.11 -14.64
C LEU A 39 -19.56 12.17 -13.57
N VAL A 40 -19.08 11.02 -13.10
CA VAL A 40 -17.90 10.86 -12.24
C VAL A 40 -16.79 10.07 -12.93
N ASP A 41 -16.84 9.97 -14.27
CA ASP A 41 -15.76 9.43 -15.08
C ASP A 41 -14.58 10.41 -15.10
N VAL A 42 -13.46 9.98 -14.51
CA VAL A 42 -12.23 10.77 -14.40
C VAL A 42 -11.11 10.24 -15.32
N SER A 43 -11.44 9.42 -16.33
CA SER A 43 -10.49 8.90 -17.32
C SER A 43 -9.80 10.00 -18.14
N PHE A 44 -10.39 11.20 -18.20
CA PHE A 44 -9.76 12.39 -18.82
C PHE A 44 -8.46 12.83 -18.12
N LEU A 45 -8.16 12.30 -16.93
CA LEU A 45 -6.90 12.53 -16.23
C LEU A 45 -5.74 11.69 -16.79
N LEU A 46 -6.03 10.70 -17.64
CA LEU A 46 -5.05 9.73 -18.12
C LEU A 46 -4.53 10.08 -19.51
N ASP A 47 -3.22 9.93 -19.69
CA ASP A 47 -2.58 10.07 -21.00
C ASP A 47 -2.60 8.73 -21.73
N ALA A 48 -3.55 8.57 -22.64
CA ALA A 48 -3.71 7.37 -23.45
C ALA A 48 -3.07 7.53 -24.85
N PRO A 49 -2.35 6.51 -25.36
CA PRO A 49 -1.97 5.28 -24.68
C PRO A 49 -0.81 5.47 -23.68
N ALA A 50 -0.73 4.61 -22.67
CA ALA A 50 0.39 4.62 -21.71
C ALA A 50 1.72 4.42 -22.45
N GLY A 51 2.73 5.21 -22.09
CA GLY A 51 4.06 5.15 -22.70
C GLY A 51 4.13 5.67 -24.14
N ALA A 52 3.11 6.40 -24.65
CA ALA A 52 3.11 6.95 -26.01
C ALA A 52 4.36 7.78 -26.34
N GLY A 53 4.84 8.57 -25.37
CA GLY A 53 6.04 9.40 -25.50
C GLY A 53 7.36 8.66 -25.32
N GLY A 54 7.34 7.40 -24.89
CA GLY A 54 8.52 6.62 -24.52
C GLY A 54 8.54 6.23 -23.05
N PHE A 55 9.68 5.72 -22.60
CA PHE A 55 9.85 5.20 -21.23
C PHE A 55 9.78 6.31 -20.18
N VAL A 56 9.17 5.97 -19.05
CA VAL A 56 9.28 6.76 -17.81
C VAL A 56 10.74 6.74 -17.35
N ARG A 57 11.21 7.89 -16.86
CA ARG A 57 12.59 8.09 -16.40
C ARG A 57 12.59 8.72 -15.02
N ILE A 58 13.76 8.70 -14.38
CA ILE A 58 13.98 9.38 -13.10
C ILE A 58 14.65 10.72 -13.37
N GLU A 59 14.07 11.81 -12.86
CA GLU A 59 14.69 13.13 -12.86
C GLU A 59 14.54 13.76 -11.48
N ASN A 60 15.66 14.22 -10.90
CA ASN A 60 15.69 14.86 -9.57
C ASN A 60 15.01 14.02 -8.46
N GLY A 61 15.09 12.69 -8.56
CA GLY A 61 14.47 11.78 -7.60
C GLY A 61 12.97 11.53 -7.80
N HIS A 62 12.43 11.86 -8.97
CA HIS A 62 11.02 11.70 -9.27
C HIS A 62 10.76 11.00 -10.60
N LEU A 63 9.59 10.38 -10.72
CA LEU A 63 9.14 9.78 -11.97
C LEU A 63 8.68 10.87 -12.94
N VAL A 64 9.25 10.89 -14.14
CA VAL A 64 8.82 11.81 -15.20
C VAL A 64 8.59 11.04 -16.49
N ARG A 65 7.61 11.50 -17.27
CA ARG A 65 7.36 11.01 -18.62
C ARG A 65 8.50 11.44 -19.55
N ALA A 66 8.50 10.93 -20.78
CA ALA A 66 9.52 11.24 -21.77
C ALA A 66 9.64 12.75 -22.08
N ASP A 67 8.53 13.49 -22.01
CA ASP A 67 8.48 14.96 -22.19
C ASP A 67 8.96 15.77 -20.98
N GLY A 68 9.32 15.10 -19.87
CA GLY A 68 9.74 15.72 -18.61
C GLY A 68 8.60 16.11 -17.67
N SER A 69 7.34 15.88 -18.05
CA SER A 69 6.21 16.07 -17.13
C SER A 69 6.24 15.05 -15.99
N ARG A 70 5.87 15.48 -14.77
CA ARG A 70 5.79 14.60 -13.59
C ARG A 70 4.76 13.49 -13.84
N LEU A 71 5.18 12.25 -13.61
CA LEU A 71 4.26 11.12 -13.47
C LEU A 71 4.05 10.85 -11.98
N ARG A 72 2.79 10.74 -11.57
CA ARG A 72 2.42 10.20 -10.26
C ARG A 72 1.58 8.97 -10.50
N ILE A 73 1.95 7.85 -9.88
CA ILE A 73 1.24 6.59 -10.04
C ILE A 73 0.06 6.55 -9.06
N TRP A 74 -1.16 6.53 -9.60
CA TRP A 74 -2.39 6.21 -8.90
C TRP A 74 -2.83 4.82 -9.35
N GLY A 75 -2.36 3.82 -8.62
CA GLY A 75 -2.41 2.43 -9.05
C GLY A 75 -3.29 1.54 -8.17
N VAL A 76 -3.53 0.33 -8.66
CA VAL A 76 -4.11 -0.77 -7.90
C VAL A 76 -3.32 -2.05 -8.11
N ASN A 77 -3.41 -2.96 -7.16
CA ASN A 77 -2.95 -4.33 -7.37
C ASN A 77 -4.04 -5.14 -8.08
N LEU A 78 -3.62 -6.03 -8.98
CA LEU A 78 -4.40 -7.13 -9.51
C LEU A 78 -3.70 -8.40 -9.05
N THR A 79 -4.40 -9.28 -8.34
CA THR A 79 -3.79 -10.43 -7.71
C THR A 79 -4.26 -11.73 -8.39
N ALA A 80 -3.33 -12.64 -8.69
CA ALA A 80 -3.63 -13.98 -9.16
C ALA A 80 -4.58 -14.02 -10.38
N ALA A 81 -5.83 -14.49 -10.25
CA ALA A 81 -6.73 -14.62 -11.40
C ALA A 81 -7.14 -13.27 -12.00
N ALA A 82 -7.14 -12.20 -11.21
CA ALA A 82 -7.42 -10.85 -11.70
C ALA A 82 -6.35 -10.34 -12.70
N CYS A 83 -5.16 -10.95 -12.72
CA CYS A 83 -4.11 -10.66 -13.71
C CYS A 83 -4.44 -11.18 -15.12
N PHE A 84 -5.36 -12.15 -15.24
CA PHE A 84 -5.61 -12.91 -16.46
C PHE A 84 -7.09 -12.91 -16.86
N PRO A 85 -7.75 -11.74 -16.98
CA PRO A 85 -9.14 -11.68 -17.39
C PRO A 85 -9.31 -12.35 -18.77
N ARG A 86 -10.48 -12.92 -19.02
CA ARG A 86 -10.82 -13.39 -20.37
C ARG A 86 -10.80 -12.21 -21.32
N LYS A 87 -10.51 -12.44 -22.60
CA LYS A 87 -10.43 -11.36 -23.60
C LYS A 87 -11.74 -10.58 -23.74
N GLU A 88 -12.88 -11.25 -23.58
CA GLU A 88 -14.21 -10.63 -23.55
C GLU A 88 -14.43 -9.66 -22.37
N ASP A 89 -13.64 -9.79 -21.30
CA ASP A 89 -13.73 -8.97 -20.09
C ASP A 89 -12.65 -7.90 -20.01
N ALA A 90 -11.45 -8.17 -20.56
CA ALA A 90 -10.26 -7.35 -20.38
C ALA A 90 -10.47 -5.87 -20.74
N ALA A 91 -11.19 -5.59 -21.83
CA ALA A 91 -11.51 -4.23 -22.25
C ALA A 91 -12.39 -3.50 -21.23
N ALA A 92 -13.39 -4.18 -20.67
CA ALA A 92 -14.31 -3.62 -19.68
C ALA A 92 -13.61 -3.41 -18.34
N VAL A 93 -12.72 -4.31 -17.93
CA VAL A 93 -11.89 -4.14 -16.73
C VAL A 93 -10.96 -2.93 -16.89
N ALA A 94 -10.27 -2.82 -18.03
CA ALA A 94 -9.38 -1.69 -18.29
C ALA A 94 -10.13 -0.35 -18.34
N GLU A 95 -11.34 -0.34 -18.91
CA GLU A 95 -12.23 0.83 -18.88
C GLU A 95 -12.66 1.20 -17.48
N HIS A 96 -13.02 0.20 -16.66
CA HIS A 96 -13.39 0.43 -15.27
C HIS A 96 -12.25 1.08 -14.48
N LEU A 97 -11.02 0.56 -14.59
CA LEU A 97 -9.86 1.15 -13.94
C LEU A 97 -9.63 2.61 -14.40
N ALA A 98 -9.68 2.85 -15.71
CA ALA A 98 -9.50 4.18 -16.28
C ALA A 98 -10.56 5.18 -15.81
N ARG A 99 -11.84 4.76 -15.74
CA ARG A 99 -12.95 5.59 -15.25
C ARG A 99 -12.75 6.10 -13.82
N PHE A 100 -12.02 5.34 -13.00
CA PHE A 100 -11.67 5.68 -11.62
C PHE A 100 -10.30 6.38 -11.51
N GLY A 101 -9.71 6.76 -12.63
CA GLY A 101 -8.45 7.51 -12.71
C GLY A 101 -7.23 6.67 -12.37
N VAL A 102 -7.35 5.34 -12.35
CA VAL A 102 -6.22 4.44 -12.15
C VAL A 102 -5.31 4.51 -13.37
N ASN A 103 -4.04 4.87 -13.18
CA ASN A 103 -3.05 4.97 -14.24
C ASN A 103 -1.96 3.89 -14.17
N ALA A 104 -2.01 2.98 -13.20
CA ALA A 104 -1.14 1.81 -13.19
C ALA A 104 -1.80 0.57 -12.57
N ALA A 105 -1.47 -0.60 -13.10
CA ALA A 105 -1.86 -1.89 -12.56
C ALA A 105 -0.61 -2.69 -12.19
N ARG A 106 -0.50 -3.07 -10.91
CA ARG A 106 0.53 -3.98 -10.41
C ARG A 106 0.04 -5.41 -10.49
N PHE A 107 0.69 -6.22 -11.32
CA PHE A 107 0.37 -7.63 -11.52
C PHE A 107 1.08 -8.47 -10.46
N HIS A 108 0.30 -8.91 -9.49
CA HIS A 108 0.77 -9.56 -8.28
C HIS A 108 0.46 -11.07 -8.30
N PHE A 109 1.35 -11.89 -7.72
CA PHE A 109 1.22 -13.35 -7.72
C PHE A 109 1.07 -13.98 -9.13
N LEU A 110 1.71 -13.39 -10.14
CA LEU A 110 1.81 -13.99 -11.48
C LEU A 110 2.40 -15.41 -11.43
N ASP A 111 3.24 -15.69 -10.44
CA ASP A 111 4.00 -16.91 -10.23
C ASP A 111 3.37 -17.88 -9.22
N SER A 112 2.09 -17.68 -8.83
CA SER A 112 1.44 -18.46 -7.75
C SER A 112 1.20 -19.94 -8.08
N ASN A 113 0.83 -20.73 -7.07
CA ASN A 113 0.34 -22.09 -7.22
C ASN A 113 -1.13 -22.26 -6.80
N TRP A 114 -1.97 -21.23 -6.95
CA TRP A 114 -3.33 -21.24 -6.40
C TRP A 114 -4.42 -21.78 -7.34
N GLY A 115 -4.05 -22.16 -8.56
CA GLY A 115 -4.94 -22.73 -9.56
C GLY A 115 -4.48 -22.42 -10.97
N ARG A 116 -4.97 -23.20 -11.95
CA ARG A 116 -4.64 -23.03 -13.39
C ARG A 116 -4.89 -21.60 -13.89
N GLU A 117 -5.97 -20.97 -13.44
CA GLU A 117 -6.35 -19.61 -13.85
C GLU A 117 -5.62 -18.51 -13.05
N LYS A 118 -4.80 -18.88 -12.07
CA LYS A 118 -4.16 -17.98 -11.08
C LYS A 118 -2.64 -17.88 -11.22
N THR A 119 -2.07 -18.46 -12.27
CA THR A 119 -0.61 -18.55 -12.46
C THR A 119 -0.22 -18.36 -13.93
N LEU A 120 1.01 -17.91 -14.17
CA LEU A 120 1.66 -17.90 -15.47
C LEU A 120 2.35 -19.23 -15.79
N PHE A 121 2.56 -20.14 -14.83
CA PHE A 121 3.20 -21.42 -15.11
C PHE A 121 2.22 -22.47 -15.64
N GLU A 122 2.71 -23.44 -16.40
CA GLU A 122 1.92 -24.63 -16.72
C GLU A 122 1.45 -25.33 -15.44
N TRP A 123 0.15 -25.66 -15.35
CA TRP A 123 -0.46 -26.10 -14.08
C TRP A 123 -0.20 -27.58 -13.77
N GLU A 124 -0.43 -28.47 -14.74
CA GLU A 124 -0.40 -29.94 -14.56
C GLU A 124 0.97 -30.53 -14.90
N THR A 125 2.03 -29.92 -14.37
CA THR A 125 3.42 -30.35 -14.60
C THR A 125 4.20 -30.39 -13.29
N ASP A 126 5.24 -31.21 -13.21
CA ASP A 126 6.15 -31.26 -12.05
C ASP A 126 7.22 -30.16 -12.09
N SER A 127 7.06 -29.13 -12.93
CA SER A 127 8.01 -28.02 -13.08
C SER A 127 7.31 -26.65 -13.21
N THR A 128 7.96 -25.60 -12.72
CA THR A 128 7.59 -24.20 -12.92
C THR A 128 8.49 -23.49 -13.93
N ARG A 129 9.07 -24.23 -14.90
CA ARG A 129 10.04 -23.69 -15.87
C ARG A 129 9.45 -23.27 -17.21
N ARG A 130 8.15 -23.49 -17.42
CA ARG A 130 7.45 -23.14 -18.66
C ARG A 130 6.25 -22.26 -18.36
N LEU A 131 6.10 -21.21 -19.17
CA LEU A 131 4.93 -20.35 -19.13
C LEU A 131 3.74 -21.00 -19.85
N SER A 132 2.55 -20.90 -19.25
CA SER A 132 1.28 -21.25 -19.87
C SER A 132 0.99 -20.29 -21.01
N ALA A 133 0.95 -20.81 -22.24
CA ALA A 133 0.64 -20.01 -23.43
C ALA A 133 -0.74 -19.33 -23.34
N GLU A 134 -1.71 -20.01 -22.73
CA GLU A 134 -3.07 -19.48 -22.52
C GLU A 134 -3.06 -18.27 -21.57
N GLN A 135 -2.39 -18.40 -20.41
CA GLN A 135 -2.36 -17.33 -19.41
C GLN A 135 -1.49 -16.16 -19.87
N LEU A 136 -0.41 -16.43 -20.59
CA LEU A 136 0.44 -15.41 -21.20
C LEU A 136 -0.33 -14.61 -22.28
N ASP A 137 -1.10 -15.26 -23.14
CA ASP A 137 -1.94 -14.59 -24.15
C ASP A 137 -3.05 -13.72 -23.50
N ARG A 138 -3.62 -14.15 -22.37
CA ARG A 138 -4.57 -13.33 -21.59
C ARG A 138 -3.90 -12.12 -20.95
N LEU A 139 -2.74 -12.31 -20.33
CA LEU A 139 -1.92 -11.22 -19.78
C LEU A 139 -1.56 -10.21 -20.87
N ASP A 140 -1.08 -10.70 -22.02
CA ASP A 140 -0.68 -9.87 -23.16
C ASP A 140 -1.84 -9.01 -23.68
N PHE A 141 -3.01 -9.64 -23.87
CA PHE A 141 -4.20 -8.94 -24.31
C PHE A 141 -4.62 -7.87 -23.30
N PHE A 142 -4.58 -8.20 -22.02
CA PHE A 142 -4.97 -7.26 -20.98
C PHE A 142 -4.00 -6.09 -20.85
N VAL A 143 -2.69 -6.32 -20.91
CA VAL A 143 -1.69 -5.24 -20.97
C VAL A 143 -1.95 -4.30 -22.16
N ALA A 144 -2.31 -4.83 -23.33
CA ALA A 144 -2.65 -3.99 -24.47
C ALA A 144 -3.92 -3.14 -24.24
N GLU A 145 -4.94 -3.69 -23.60
CA GLU A 145 -6.18 -2.98 -23.26
C GLU A 145 -5.97 -1.90 -22.17
N LEU A 146 -5.11 -2.16 -21.19
CA LEU A 146 -4.66 -1.19 -20.19
C LEU A 146 -3.87 -0.05 -20.84
N LYS A 147 -2.87 -0.40 -21.67
CA LYS A 147 -2.07 0.55 -22.44
C LYS A 147 -2.95 1.47 -23.27
N ARG A 148 -3.93 0.94 -24.00
CA ARG A 148 -4.86 1.72 -24.84
C ARG A 148 -5.61 2.80 -24.06
N ARG A 149 -5.77 2.63 -22.74
CA ARG A 149 -6.51 3.54 -21.85
C ARG A 149 -5.62 4.38 -20.93
N GLY A 150 -4.31 4.40 -21.17
CA GLY A 150 -3.39 5.21 -20.35
C GLY A 150 -3.02 4.56 -19.02
N VAL A 151 -3.26 3.26 -18.85
CA VAL A 151 -2.90 2.51 -17.65
C VAL A 151 -1.59 1.76 -17.88
N TYR A 152 -0.55 2.12 -17.13
CA TYR A 152 0.76 1.45 -17.11
C TYR A 152 0.69 0.09 -16.42
N SER A 153 1.62 -0.80 -16.74
CA SER A 153 1.78 -2.10 -16.09
C SER A 153 3.00 -2.10 -15.17
N ASN A 154 2.90 -2.79 -14.04
CA ASN A 154 3.99 -3.18 -13.17
C ASN A 154 4.01 -4.70 -13.04
N PHE A 155 5.16 -5.34 -13.26
CA PHE A 155 5.31 -6.79 -13.14
C PHE A 155 6.17 -7.19 -11.93
N ASN A 156 5.72 -8.19 -11.19
CA ASN A 156 6.53 -8.83 -10.15
C ASN A 156 7.16 -10.13 -10.68
N LEU A 157 8.45 -10.33 -10.39
CA LEU A 157 9.20 -11.51 -10.82
C LEU A 157 9.17 -12.65 -9.79
N ASN A 158 9.11 -12.34 -8.49
CA ASN A 158 8.97 -13.35 -7.45
C ASN A 158 8.04 -12.88 -6.32
N VAL A 159 6.91 -13.58 -6.17
CA VAL A 159 5.94 -13.29 -5.11
C VAL A 159 5.56 -14.58 -4.38
N GLY A 160 5.02 -15.53 -5.12
CA GLY A 160 4.38 -16.74 -4.57
C GLY A 160 4.76 -18.03 -5.26
N ARG A 161 5.92 -18.09 -5.94
CA ARG A 161 6.40 -19.32 -6.56
C ARG A 161 6.62 -20.44 -5.54
N ASN A 162 5.87 -21.52 -5.71
CA ASN A 162 6.15 -22.80 -5.09
C ASN A 162 6.88 -23.69 -6.10
N PHE A 163 8.10 -24.09 -5.76
CA PHE A 163 8.90 -25.00 -6.59
C PHE A 163 8.29 -26.40 -6.62
N ARG A 164 8.56 -27.13 -7.70
CA ARG A 164 8.11 -28.51 -7.94
C ARG A 164 9.31 -29.42 -8.18
N LYS A 165 9.07 -30.74 -8.20
CA LYS A 165 10.13 -31.76 -8.23
C LYS A 165 11.15 -31.58 -9.36
N GLU A 166 10.70 -31.30 -10.58
CA GLU A 166 11.56 -31.18 -11.77
C GLU A 166 12.25 -29.81 -11.88
N ASP A 167 11.96 -28.88 -10.97
CA ASP A 167 12.72 -27.63 -10.87
C ASP A 167 14.14 -27.89 -10.35
N GLY A 168 14.40 -29.05 -9.74
CA GLY A 168 15.71 -29.42 -9.22
C GLY A 168 16.13 -28.61 -7.98
N VAL A 169 15.16 -28.05 -7.26
CA VAL A 169 15.36 -27.32 -6.00
C VAL A 169 15.35 -28.31 -4.85
N THR A 170 16.41 -28.32 -4.03
CA THR A 170 16.46 -29.14 -2.81
C THR A 170 15.34 -28.76 -1.86
N ASP A 171 14.71 -29.73 -1.20
CA ASP A 171 13.61 -29.49 -0.26
C ASP A 171 12.41 -28.70 -0.83
N TRP A 172 12.21 -28.70 -2.16
CA TRP A 172 11.17 -27.91 -2.83
C TRP A 172 9.79 -27.99 -2.14
N GLN A 173 9.41 -29.17 -1.66
CA GLN A 173 8.12 -29.44 -0.99
C GLN A 173 7.96 -28.80 0.41
N TYR A 174 9.06 -28.31 1.00
CA TYR A 174 9.11 -27.76 2.36
C TYR A 174 9.39 -26.26 2.42
N LEU A 175 9.62 -25.63 1.27
CA LEU A 175 9.99 -24.21 1.18
C LEU A 175 8.80 -23.24 1.20
N GLY A 176 7.58 -23.72 0.94
CA GLY A 176 6.44 -22.81 0.75
C GLY A 176 6.73 -21.85 -0.41
N LEU A 177 6.69 -20.54 -0.13
CA LEU A 177 7.01 -19.48 -1.10
C LEU A 177 8.53 -19.18 -1.20
N ALA A 178 9.37 -19.98 -0.53
CA ALA A 178 10.84 -19.88 -0.54
C ALA A 178 11.43 -18.52 -0.13
N LYS A 179 10.69 -17.71 0.65
CA LYS A 179 11.20 -16.48 1.27
C LYS A 179 12.53 -16.74 1.98
N ALA A 180 13.41 -15.76 1.98
CA ALA A 180 14.83 -15.84 2.32
C ALA A 180 15.69 -16.69 1.37
N VAL A 181 15.30 -17.93 1.07
CA VAL A 181 16.11 -18.87 0.25
C VAL A 181 16.35 -18.32 -1.16
N THR A 182 15.35 -17.64 -1.74
CA THR A 182 15.47 -16.93 -3.03
C THR A 182 16.67 -15.99 -3.11
N LEU A 183 17.11 -15.43 -1.98
CA LEU A 183 18.14 -14.40 -1.96
C LEU A 183 19.58 -14.96 -1.95
N PHE A 184 19.78 -16.29 -1.88
CA PHE A 184 21.14 -16.85 -1.86
C PHE A 184 21.32 -18.23 -2.50
N ASP A 185 20.26 -19.00 -2.70
CA ASP A 185 20.38 -20.31 -3.32
C ASP A 185 20.66 -20.17 -4.84
N PRO A 186 21.76 -20.75 -5.36
CA PRO A 186 22.14 -20.54 -6.76
C PRO A 186 21.13 -21.11 -7.75
N ARG A 187 20.48 -22.23 -7.40
CA ARG A 187 19.50 -22.88 -8.27
C ARG A 187 18.22 -22.07 -8.35
N ILE A 188 17.74 -21.56 -7.23
CA ILE A 188 16.55 -20.68 -7.22
C ILE A 188 16.83 -19.38 -7.98
N ILE A 189 18.00 -18.76 -7.80
CA ILE A 189 18.39 -17.55 -8.54
C ILE A 189 18.47 -17.82 -10.06
N GLU A 190 19.00 -18.97 -10.47
CA GLU A 190 18.99 -19.40 -11.88
C GLU A 190 17.57 -19.49 -12.44
N LEU A 191 16.65 -20.11 -11.70
CA LEU A 191 15.25 -20.25 -12.09
C LEU A 191 14.49 -18.92 -12.11
N GLU A 192 14.86 -17.96 -11.27
CA GLU A 192 14.31 -16.61 -11.29
C GLU A 192 14.77 -15.85 -12.53
N LYS A 193 16.07 -15.93 -12.89
CA LYS A 193 16.61 -15.39 -14.14
C LYS A 193 15.98 -16.04 -15.36
N GLU A 194 15.74 -17.35 -15.31
CA GLU A 194 15.03 -18.08 -16.37
C GLU A 194 13.60 -17.58 -16.56
N TYR A 195 12.85 -17.40 -15.48
CA TYR A 195 11.49 -16.85 -15.53
C TYR A 195 11.48 -15.41 -16.06
N ALA A 196 12.35 -14.54 -15.53
CA ALA A 196 12.45 -13.15 -15.96
C ALA A 196 12.77 -13.02 -17.44
N ARG A 197 13.69 -13.84 -17.96
CA ARG A 197 14.01 -13.89 -19.39
C ARG A 197 12.81 -14.33 -20.22
N GLN A 198 12.13 -15.42 -19.84
CA GLN A 198 10.96 -15.91 -20.58
C GLN A 198 9.86 -14.85 -20.65
N LEU A 199 9.53 -14.21 -19.53
CA LEU A 199 8.47 -13.21 -19.50
C LEU A 199 8.88 -11.91 -20.20
N LEU A 200 10.04 -11.33 -19.85
CA LEU A 200 10.38 -9.97 -20.28
C LEU A 200 10.84 -9.89 -21.74
N THR A 201 11.40 -10.96 -22.30
CA THR A 201 11.81 -11.01 -23.72
C THR A 201 10.69 -11.51 -24.64
N HIS A 202 9.56 -11.96 -24.08
CA HIS A 202 8.39 -12.35 -24.85
C HIS A 202 7.79 -11.16 -25.59
N VAL A 203 7.48 -11.36 -26.88
CA VAL A 203 6.81 -10.36 -27.72
C VAL A 203 5.32 -10.47 -27.52
N ASN A 204 4.73 -9.46 -26.88
CA ASN A 204 3.29 -9.35 -26.75
C ASN A 204 2.67 -9.19 -28.16
N PRO A 205 1.81 -10.12 -28.61
CA PRO A 205 1.27 -10.13 -29.97
C PRO A 205 0.25 -9.00 -30.22
N TYR A 206 -0.22 -8.30 -29.19
CA TYR A 206 -1.17 -7.19 -29.32
C TYR A 206 -0.48 -5.84 -29.35
N THR A 207 0.60 -5.66 -28.59
CA THR A 207 1.42 -4.42 -28.64
C THR A 207 2.55 -4.47 -29.66
N LYS A 208 2.85 -5.68 -30.18
CA LYS A 208 3.94 -5.97 -31.14
C LYS A 208 5.33 -5.62 -30.61
N ARG A 209 5.51 -5.68 -29.30
CA ARG A 209 6.77 -5.36 -28.61
C ARG A 209 7.13 -6.43 -27.62
N ALA A 210 8.43 -6.69 -27.46
CA ALA A 210 8.91 -7.37 -26.27
C ALA A 210 8.66 -6.51 -25.03
N TYR A 211 8.41 -7.11 -23.87
CA TYR A 211 8.20 -6.35 -22.64
C TYR A 211 9.41 -5.48 -22.24
N VAL A 212 10.64 -5.92 -22.56
CA VAL A 212 11.85 -5.08 -22.41
C VAL A 212 11.83 -3.80 -23.27
N GLU A 213 11.03 -3.77 -24.33
CA GLU A 213 10.86 -2.63 -25.25
C GLU A 213 9.50 -1.92 -25.13
N GLU A 214 8.68 -2.30 -24.13
CA GLU A 214 7.33 -1.78 -23.92
C GLU A 214 7.33 -0.60 -22.94
N PRO A 215 7.21 0.65 -23.40
CA PRO A 215 7.18 1.82 -22.51
C PRO A 215 5.96 1.87 -21.59
N ALA A 216 4.91 1.08 -21.85
CA ALA A 216 3.78 0.93 -20.94
C ALA A 216 4.10 0.03 -19.72
N LEU A 217 5.20 -0.73 -19.72
CA LEU A 217 5.72 -1.40 -18.53
C LEU A 217 6.59 -0.42 -17.75
N VAL A 218 6.06 0.14 -16.67
CA VAL A 218 6.74 1.22 -15.90
C VAL A 218 7.71 0.66 -14.87
N ILE A 219 7.35 -0.43 -14.19
CA ILE A 219 8.13 -1.00 -13.08
C ILE A 219 8.22 -2.52 -13.23
N VAL A 220 9.40 -3.07 -12.95
CA VAL A 220 9.64 -4.49 -12.69
C VAL A 220 10.15 -4.64 -11.26
N GLU A 221 9.48 -5.47 -10.46
CA GLU A 221 9.87 -5.76 -9.08
C GLU A 221 10.58 -7.11 -9.00
N LEU A 222 11.73 -7.16 -8.33
CA LEU A 222 12.48 -8.42 -8.19
C LEU A 222 11.74 -9.39 -7.28
N VAL A 223 11.52 -9.01 -6.01
CA VAL A 223 10.89 -9.86 -4.99
C VAL A 223 9.90 -9.05 -4.16
N ASN A 224 8.78 -9.66 -3.75
CA ASN A 224 7.82 -9.03 -2.84
C ASN A 224 8.16 -9.31 -1.37
N GLU A 225 8.26 -8.28 -0.53
CA GLU A 225 8.43 -8.39 0.93
C GLU A 225 9.40 -9.50 1.36
N ASN A 226 10.64 -9.44 0.86
CA ASN A 226 11.62 -10.48 1.12
C ASN A 226 12.97 -9.87 1.50
N SER A 227 13.44 -10.19 2.70
CA SER A 227 14.75 -9.78 3.19
C SER A 227 15.42 -10.90 3.99
N LEU A 228 16.73 -11.06 3.78
CA LEU A 228 17.57 -11.94 4.60
C LEU A 228 17.77 -11.36 6.00
N VAL A 229 17.90 -10.03 6.12
CA VAL A 229 18.05 -9.39 7.43
C VAL A 229 16.77 -9.55 8.26
N GLU A 230 15.60 -9.37 7.62
CA GLU A 230 14.31 -9.67 8.27
C GLU A 230 14.23 -11.13 8.71
N ALA A 231 14.52 -12.05 7.80
CA ALA A 231 14.48 -13.48 8.10
C ALA A 231 15.42 -13.85 9.26
N TRP A 232 16.58 -13.20 9.35
CA TRP A 232 17.53 -13.41 10.43
C TRP A 232 16.98 -12.97 11.79
N PHE A 233 16.48 -11.73 11.91
CA PHE A 233 15.98 -11.25 13.19
C PHE A 233 14.67 -11.91 13.63
N SER A 234 13.90 -12.44 12.68
CA SER A 234 12.68 -13.23 12.94
C SER A 234 13.00 -14.70 13.24
N GLY A 235 14.28 -15.10 13.30
CA GLY A 235 14.71 -16.47 13.62
C GLY A 235 14.45 -17.49 12.50
N ARG A 236 14.02 -17.04 11.32
CA ARG A 236 13.65 -17.90 10.19
C ARG A 236 14.85 -18.56 9.51
N LEU A 237 16.09 -18.14 9.83
CA LEU A 237 17.34 -18.68 9.27
C LEU A 237 18.05 -19.74 10.14
N ILE A 238 17.45 -20.11 11.27
CA ILE A 238 18.03 -21.11 12.22
C ILE A 238 18.07 -22.52 11.62
N GLY A 239 17.17 -22.80 10.68
CA GLY A 239 16.96 -24.15 10.15
C GLY A 239 15.93 -24.91 10.97
N ARG A 240 14.99 -25.53 10.28
CA ARG A 240 14.04 -26.49 10.85
C ARG A 240 14.16 -27.84 10.16
N GLU A 241 13.72 -28.88 10.86
CA GLU A 241 13.58 -30.20 10.24
C GLU A 241 12.54 -30.14 9.10
N PRO A 242 12.74 -30.89 8.01
CA PRO A 242 11.81 -30.92 6.89
C PRO A 242 10.38 -31.28 7.33
N GLY A 243 9.42 -30.45 6.94
CA GLY A 243 8.01 -30.59 7.30
C GLY A 243 7.14 -29.60 6.52
N PRO A 244 5.80 -29.72 6.60
CA PRO A 244 4.90 -28.83 5.87
C PRO A 244 5.24 -27.36 6.14
N ALA A 245 5.35 -26.56 5.07
CA ALA A 245 5.51 -25.12 5.23
C ALA A 245 4.19 -24.51 5.72
N ASP A 246 4.17 -24.08 6.97
CA ASP A 246 3.06 -23.40 7.62
C ASP A 246 3.03 -21.91 7.29
N GLY A 247 2.69 -21.60 6.04
CA GLY A 247 2.40 -20.25 5.57
C GLY A 247 3.57 -19.48 4.97
N THR A 248 3.33 -18.21 4.67
CA THR A 248 4.24 -17.29 3.95
C THR A 248 5.60 -17.12 4.62
N TRP A 249 5.61 -17.08 5.96
CA TRP A 249 6.77 -16.72 6.77
C TRP A 249 7.43 -17.93 7.43
N ALA A 250 7.34 -19.09 6.78
CA ALA A 250 8.03 -20.30 7.21
C ALA A 250 9.56 -20.10 7.35
N GLY A 251 10.16 -20.81 8.30
CA GLY A 251 11.63 -20.91 8.44
C GLY A 251 12.26 -21.79 7.37
N ILE A 252 13.53 -21.54 7.04
CA ILE A 252 14.28 -22.35 6.08
C ILE A 252 14.55 -23.76 6.62
N THR A 253 14.74 -24.75 5.75
CA THR A 253 15.11 -26.10 6.18
C THR A 253 16.56 -26.15 6.68
N ARG A 254 16.89 -27.21 7.41
CA ARG A 254 18.25 -27.49 7.89
C ARG A 254 19.30 -27.48 6.78
N HIS A 255 18.97 -28.02 5.61
CA HIS A 255 19.86 -28.00 4.45
C HIS A 255 20.34 -26.58 4.11
N TYR A 256 19.40 -25.63 4.04
CA TYR A 256 19.71 -24.23 3.71
C TYR A 256 20.37 -23.47 4.86
N ALA A 257 20.05 -23.80 6.11
CA ALA A 257 20.77 -23.26 7.27
C ALA A 257 22.25 -23.67 7.26
N GLU A 258 22.55 -24.94 6.98
CA GLU A 258 23.92 -25.44 6.87
C GLU A 258 24.66 -24.82 5.67
N GLN A 259 23.96 -24.54 4.56
CA GLN A 259 24.52 -23.77 3.45
C GLN A 259 24.94 -22.36 3.89
N LEU A 260 24.10 -21.67 4.66
CA LEU A 260 24.42 -20.34 5.19
C LEU A 260 25.58 -20.40 6.20
N ASP A 261 25.64 -21.42 7.06
CA ASP A 261 26.74 -21.60 8.02
C ASP A 261 28.09 -21.74 7.29
N ARG A 262 28.13 -22.53 6.20
CA ARG A 262 29.34 -22.68 5.37
C ARG A 262 29.74 -21.38 4.69
N ARG A 263 28.77 -20.64 4.14
CA ARG A 263 29.01 -19.34 3.48
C ARG A 263 29.50 -18.30 4.47
N TYR A 264 28.90 -18.24 5.66
CA TYR A 264 29.31 -17.33 6.72
C TYR A 264 30.76 -17.59 7.14
N ASN A 265 31.13 -18.85 7.42
CA ASN A 265 32.49 -19.20 7.83
C ASN A 265 33.53 -19.06 6.72
N ALA A 266 33.15 -19.19 5.45
CA ALA A 266 34.02 -18.83 4.33
C ALA A 266 34.21 -17.30 4.26
N TRP A 267 33.11 -16.54 4.36
CA TRP A 267 33.12 -15.09 4.33
C TRP A 267 33.94 -14.47 5.48
N LEU A 268 33.84 -15.02 6.70
CA LEU A 268 34.64 -14.57 7.84
C LEU A 268 36.15 -14.64 7.55
N ARG A 269 36.60 -15.76 6.97
CA ARG A 269 38.02 -15.97 6.60
C ARG A 269 38.48 -15.08 5.45
N GLU A 270 37.56 -14.69 4.57
CA GLU A 270 37.85 -13.81 3.43
C GLU A 270 37.87 -12.33 3.84
N ARG A 271 36.98 -11.92 4.76
CA ARG A 271 36.73 -10.49 5.05
C ARG A 271 37.38 -9.96 6.31
N LEU A 272 37.70 -10.81 7.29
CA LEU A 272 38.22 -10.37 8.58
C LEU A 272 39.73 -10.51 8.68
N SER A 273 40.31 -9.67 9.53
CA SER A 273 41.69 -9.84 9.98
C SER A 273 41.81 -11.10 10.86
N ASP A 274 43.01 -11.69 10.92
CA ASP A 274 43.28 -12.81 11.84
C ASP A 274 43.00 -12.45 13.31
N GLU A 275 43.18 -11.17 13.68
CA GLU A 275 42.89 -10.67 15.02
C GLU A 275 41.39 -10.67 15.30
N ASP A 276 40.57 -10.09 14.41
CA ASP A 276 39.12 -10.07 14.59
C ASP A 276 38.53 -11.48 14.53
N LEU A 277 39.03 -12.35 13.66
CA LEU A 277 38.60 -13.74 13.59
C LEU A 277 38.84 -14.47 14.91
N LYS A 278 40.03 -14.35 15.50
CA LYS A 278 40.34 -14.93 16.83
C LYS A 278 39.45 -14.38 17.93
N ARG A 279 39.15 -13.09 17.91
CA ARG A 279 38.20 -12.48 18.86
C ARG A 279 36.81 -13.06 18.71
N LEU A 280 36.35 -13.31 17.49
CA LEU A 280 35.06 -13.95 17.23
C LEU A 280 35.04 -15.42 17.63
N GLU A 281 36.12 -16.18 17.41
CA GLU A 281 36.28 -17.57 17.87
C GLU A 281 36.16 -17.63 19.40
N GLN A 282 36.90 -16.77 20.10
CA GLN A 282 36.85 -16.64 21.54
C GLN A 282 35.45 -16.26 22.04
N ALA A 283 34.79 -15.29 21.40
CA ALA A 283 33.42 -14.89 21.73
C ALA A 283 32.40 -16.00 21.47
N ALA A 284 32.65 -16.89 20.50
CA ALA A 284 31.82 -18.08 20.25
C ALA A 284 32.06 -19.22 21.23
N GLY A 285 33.20 -19.21 21.92
CA GLY A 285 33.66 -20.35 22.71
C GLY A 285 34.09 -21.55 21.85
N VAL A 286 34.63 -21.31 20.64
CA VAL A 286 35.14 -22.35 19.74
C VAL A 286 36.67 -22.32 19.65
N GLY A 287 37.26 -23.45 19.26
CA GLY A 287 38.69 -23.55 19.01
C GLY A 287 39.13 -22.77 17.76
N SER A 288 40.44 -22.52 17.64
CA SER A 288 40.96 -21.80 16.46
C SER A 288 40.79 -22.61 15.18
N GLY A 289 40.21 -21.99 14.15
CA GLY A 289 39.85 -22.62 12.89
C GLY A 289 38.54 -23.43 12.93
N GLU A 290 37.85 -23.51 14.07
CA GLU A 290 36.55 -24.15 14.16
C GLU A 290 35.42 -23.25 13.62
N PRO A 291 34.35 -23.83 13.04
CA PRO A 291 33.23 -23.03 12.55
C PRO A 291 32.54 -22.22 13.64
N ILE A 292 32.38 -20.92 13.39
CA ILE A 292 31.62 -20.00 14.22
C ILE A 292 30.14 -20.09 13.86
N ALA A 293 29.30 -20.43 14.84
CA ALA A 293 27.86 -20.50 14.66
C ALA A 293 27.24 -19.09 14.46
N ARG A 294 26.25 -19.00 13.57
CA ARG A 294 25.42 -17.82 13.37
C ARG A 294 24.55 -17.53 14.61
N LEU A 295 24.35 -16.26 14.93
CA LEU A 295 23.58 -15.76 16.05
C LEU A 295 22.08 -16.06 15.87
N ARG A 296 21.46 -16.41 16.98
CA ARG A 296 20.01 -16.53 17.12
C ARG A 296 19.43 -15.25 17.74
N PRO A 297 18.14 -14.91 17.51
CA PRO A 297 17.54 -13.68 18.01
C PRO A 297 17.71 -13.47 19.53
N GLU A 298 17.63 -14.53 20.32
CA GLU A 298 17.80 -14.50 21.78
C GLU A 298 19.23 -14.15 22.25
N GLN A 299 20.20 -14.15 21.32
CA GLN A 299 21.61 -13.83 21.59
C GLN A 299 21.97 -12.38 21.22
N PHE A 300 21.14 -11.67 20.46
CA PHE A 300 21.49 -10.36 19.89
C PHE A 300 21.84 -9.31 20.94
N ASP A 301 21.09 -9.26 22.04
CA ASP A 301 21.31 -8.28 23.12
C ASP A 301 22.61 -8.52 23.89
N LYS A 302 23.08 -9.77 23.92
CA LYS A 302 24.28 -10.19 24.66
C LYS A 302 25.53 -10.26 23.79
N ALA A 303 25.36 -10.34 22.47
CA ALA A 303 26.47 -10.38 21.53
C ALA A 303 27.25 -9.06 21.61
N ASP A 304 28.58 -9.16 21.67
CA ASP A 304 29.43 -7.98 21.57
C ASP A 304 29.25 -7.28 20.21
N ALA A 305 29.66 -6.01 20.15
CA ALA A 305 29.46 -5.18 18.96
C ALA A 305 30.14 -5.74 17.71
N LEU A 306 31.32 -6.36 17.84
CA LEU A 306 32.03 -6.95 16.72
C LEU A 306 31.26 -8.17 16.19
N ARG A 307 30.84 -9.08 17.08
CA ARG A 307 30.05 -10.27 16.74
C ARG A 307 28.75 -9.91 16.03
N PHE A 308 27.96 -9.03 16.62
CA PHE A 308 26.66 -8.64 16.09
C PHE A 308 26.79 -7.94 14.73
N ALA A 309 27.68 -6.94 14.64
CA ALA A 309 27.86 -6.18 13.41
C ALA A 309 28.46 -7.00 12.28
N THR A 310 29.37 -7.93 12.58
CA THR A 310 29.96 -8.83 11.58
C THR A 310 28.90 -9.69 10.92
N GLU A 311 28.02 -10.31 11.72
CA GLU A 311 26.99 -11.18 11.17
C GLU A 311 25.89 -10.40 10.45
N ALA A 312 25.49 -9.23 10.96
CA ALA A 312 24.58 -8.34 10.26
C ALA A 312 25.14 -7.94 8.87
N ARG A 313 26.43 -7.59 8.78
CA ARG A 313 27.10 -7.28 7.51
C ARG A 313 27.10 -8.46 6.54
N PHE A 314 27.30 -9.68 7.02
CA PHE A 314 27.22 -10.87 6.18
C PHE A 314 25.86 -10.99 5.48
N TYR A 315 24.74 -10.86 6.22
CA TYR A 315 23.41 -10.92 5.61
C TYR A 315 23.12 -9.73 4.70
N MET A 316 23.51 -8.52 5.10
CA MET A 316 23.36 -7.32 4.27
C MET A 316 24.12 -7.46 2.94
N GLU A 317 25.36 -7.93 2.95
CA GLU A 317 26.14 -8.14 1.72
C GLU A 317 25.56 -9.25 0.84
N LEU A 318 25.04 -10.33 1.43
CA LEU A 318 24.44 -11.44 0.67
C LEU A 318 23.16 -10.99 -0.04
N GLU A 319 22.31 -10.23 0.66
CA GLU A 319 21.11 -9.59 0.12
C GLU A 319 21.44 -8.57 -0.97
N ASP A 320 22.42 -7.69 -0.72
CA ASP A 320 22.89 -6.70 -1.69
C ASP A 320 23.39 -7.35 -2.97
N ARG A 321 24.17 -8.44 -2.84
CA ARG A 321 24.67 -9.21 -3.98
C ARG A 321 23.55 -9.78 -4.83
N PHE A 322 22.47 -10.27 -4.21
CA PHE A 322 21.30 -10.73 -4.95
C PHE A 322 20.64 -9.58 -5.72
N PHE A 323 20.34 -8.46 -5.05
CA PHE A 323 19.66 -7.33 -5.70
C PHE A 323 20.51 -6.75 -6.85
N GLN A 324 21.80 -6.51 -6.63
CA GLN A 324 22.70 -6.02 -7.67
C GLN A 324 22.87 -7.03 -8.81
N GLY A 325 22.97 -8.33 -8.49
CA GLY A 325 23.12 -9.39 -9.47
C GLY A 325 21.88 -9.58 -10.36
N MET A 326 20.68 -9.47 -9.78
CA MET A 326 19.43 -9.48 -10.54
C MET A 326 19.23 -8.20 -11.32
N TYR A 327 19.51 -7.03 -10.73
CA TYR A 327 19.44 -5.74 -11.41
C TYR A 327 20.35 -5.69 -12.66
N THR A 328 21.61 -6.10 -12.52
CA THR A 328 22.57 -6.20 -13.63
C THR A 328 22.09 -7.18 -14.70
N TYR A 329 21.53 -8.32 -14.30
CA TYR A 329 20.96 -9.27 -15.24
C TYR A 329 19.79 -8.66 -16.03
N LEU A 330 18.87 -7.96 -15.36
CA LEU A 330 17.74 -7.32 -16.02
C LEU A 330 18.18 -6.18 -16.95
N LYS A 331 18.99 -5.24 -16.45
CA LYS A 331 19.40 -4.04 -17.19
C LYS A 331 20.39 -4.37 -18.30
N ASP A 332 21.47 -5.08 -17.98
CA ASP A 332 22.62 -5.21 -18.88
C ASP A 332 22.54 -6.48 -19.73
N THR A 333 21.95 -7.57 -19.21
CA THR A 333 21.83 -8.83 -19.97
C THR A 333 20.55 -8.91 -20.78
N LEU A 334 19.39 -8.57 -20.19
CA LEU A 334 18.10 -8.62 -20.88
C LEU A 334 17.72 -7.31 -21.59
N GLY A 335 18.35 -6.18 -21.22
CA GLY A 335 18.02 -4.88 -21.81
C GLY A 335 16.73 -4.27 -21.27
N VAL A 336 16.31 -4.61 -20.04
CA VAL A 336 15.10 -4.05 -19.41
C VAL A 336 15.22 -2.54 -19.28
N ARG A 337 14.35 -1.81 -19.97
CA ARG A 337 14.28 -0.34 -19.92
C ARG A 337 13.33 0.21 -18.86
N ALA A 338 12.38 -0.61 -18.39
CA ALA A 338 11.52 -0.29 -17.25
C ALA A 338 12.36 -0.03 -15.98
N LEU A 339 11.79 0.70 -15.03
CA LEU A 339 12.43 0.93 -13.73
C LEU A 339 12.39 -0.34 -12.90
N VAL A 340 13.43 -0.61 -12.11
CA VAL A 340 13.51 -1.81 -11.29
C VAL A 340 13.47 -1.48 -9.81
N ALA A 341 12.53 -2.09 -9.08
CA ALA A 341 12.47 -2.03 -7.62
C ALA A 341 12.96 -3.36 -7.02
N ALA A 342 13.66 -3.30 -5.89
CA ALA A 342 14.23 -4.48 -5.24
C ALA A 342 13.15 -5.31 -4.52
N THR A 343 12.66 -4.76 -3.42
CA THR A 343 11.61 -5.24 -2.52
C THR A 343 11.06 -4.02 -1.78
N SER A 344 9.94 -4.20 -1.10
CA SER A 344 9.30 -3.16 -0.32
C SER A 344 9.70 -3.21 1.16
N ASP A 345 9.83 -2.05 1.80
CA ASP A 345 9.93 -1.95 3.26
C ASP A 345 8.61 -2.37 3.90
N HIS A 346 8.70 -3.41 4.73
CA HIS A 346 7.58 -4.09 5.37
C HIS A 346 7.96 -4.35 6.84
N ASN A 347 7.03 -4.87 7.63
CA ASN A 347 7.26 -5.20 9.05
C ASN A 347 7.70 -3.99 9.92
N HIS A 348 6.76 -3.08 10.15
CA HIS A 348 6.96 -1.84 10.92
C HIS A 348 7.24 -2.02 12.43
N TYR A 349 7.37 -3.26 12.92
CA TYR A 349 7.77 -3.57 14.31
C TYR A 349 9.29 -3.70 14.50
N ARG A 350 10.09 -3.69 13.42
CA ARG A 350 11.56 -3.66 13.44
C ARG A 350 12.12 -2.64 12.45
N SER A 351 13.42 -2.37 12.56
CA SER A 351 14.12 -1.46 11.65
C SER A 351 14.27 -2.07 10.25
N GLY A 352 13.80 -1.35 9.22
CA GLY A 352 14.00 -1.67 7.81
C GLY A 352 15.31 -1.09 7.23
N TYR A 353 16.13 -0.39 8.03
CA TYR A 353 17.31 0.32 7.52
C TYR A 353 18.37 -0.57 6.87
N PRO A 354 18.72 -1.74 7.43
CA PRO A 354 19.64 -2.66 6.75
C PRO A 354 19.17 -3.08 5.36
N MET A 355 17.87 -3.38 5.21
CA MET A 355 17.29 -3.76 3.93
C MET A 355 17.21 -2.56 2.97
N LEU A 356 16.79 -1.39 3.47
CA LEU A 356 16.74 -0.16 2.67
C LEU A 356 18.13 0.28 2.17
N ALA A 357 19.20 0.04 2.92
CA ALA A 357 20.57 0.32 2.49
C ALA A 357 20.96 -0.46 1.22
N SER A 358 20.43 -1.68 1.04
CA SER A 358 20.61 -2.49 -0.16
C SER A 358 19.59 -2.14 -1.25
N ALA A 359 18.29 -2.08 -0.89
CA ALA A 359 17.20 -1.84 -1.82
C ALA A 359 17.29 -0.46 -2.51
N SER A 360 17.77 0.58 -1.80
CA SER A 360 17.89 1.94 -2.35
C SER A 360 18.96 2.12 -3.42
N LYS A 361 19.80 1.10 -3.65
CA LYS A 361 20.77 1.10 -4.77
C LYS A 361 20.11 0.84 -6.13
N LEU A 362 18.87 0.35 -6.15
CA LEU A 362 18.07 0.16 -7.37
C LEU A 362 17.33 1.44 -7.78
N ASP A 363 16.47 1.41 -8.80
CA ASP A 363 15.86 2.61 -9.37
C ASP A 363 14.88 3.29 -8.39
N ILE A 364 14.06 2.49 -7.70
CA ILE A 364 12.93 2.94 -6.87
C ILE A 364 13.06 2.37 -5.46
N VAL A 365 12.65 3.17 -4.46
CA VAL A 365 12.43 2.70 -3.09
C VAL A 365 10.93 2.51 -2.87
N ASP A 366 10.53 1.38 -2.29
CA ASP A 366 9.13 1.04 -2.07
C ASP A 366 8.84 0.73 -0.60
N GLY A 367 7.60 0.97 -0.14
CA GLY A 367 7.16 0.65 1.22
C GLY A 367 5.71 0.17 1.28
N HIS A 368 5.42 -0.74 2.21
CA HIS A 368 4.13 -1.40 2.37
C HIS A 368 3.57 -1.18 3.78
N VAL A 369 2.29 -0.80 3.88
CA VAL A 369 1.62 -0.80 5.19
C VAL A 369 0.12 -0.94 5.04
N TYR A 370 -0.49 -1.60 6.02
CA TYR A 370 -1.93 -1.63 6.19
C TYR A 370 -2.33 -0.85 7.43
N TRP A 371 -3.42 -0.10 7.34
CA TRP A 371 -4.10 0.33 8.54
C TRP A 371 -4.80 -0.88 9.14
N GLN A 372 -4.10 -1.52 10.09
CA GLN A 372 -4.55 -2.71 10.82
C GLN A 372 -4.75 -3.95 9.93
N HIS A 373 -3.66 -4.68 9.70
CA HIS A 373 -3.71 -5.98 9.03
C HIS A 373 -4.48 -7.01 9.90
N PRO A 374 -5.37 -7.86 9.32
CA PRO A 374 -6.03 -8.93 10.07
C PRO A 374 -5.03 -9.93 10.65
N ASN A 375 -5.24 -10.36 11.89
CA ASN A 375 -4.49 -11.46 12.48
C ASN A 375 -5.29 -12.75 12.31
N TYR A 376 -4.78 -13.69 11.51
CA TYR A 376 -5.46 -14.94 11.21
C TYR A 376 -5.24 -15.98 12.32
N THR A 377 -6.33 -16.58 12.77
CA THR A 377 -6.29 -17.61 13.81
C THR A 377 -6.79 -18.94 13.27
N ARG A 378 -6.31 -20.03 13.87
CA ARG A 378 -6.81 -21.38 13.61
C ARG A 378 -7.10 -22.06 14.94
N ASP A 379 -8.34 -22.46 15.12
CA ASP A 379 -8.75 -23.22 16.28
C ASP A 379 -8.05 -24.59 16.27
N ALA A 380 -7.36 -24.93 17.35
CA ALA A 380 -6.52 -26.13 17.40
C ALA A 380 -7.33 -27.43 17.45
N ALA A 381 -8.54 -27.40 18.01
CA ALA A 381 -9.37 -28.59 18.20
C ALA A 381 -10.22 -28.92 16.95
N THR A 382 -10.78 -27.89 16.32
CA THR A 382 -11.70 -28.00 15.19
C THR A 382 -11.03 -27.72 13.84
N GLY A 383 -9.87 -27.08 13.85
CA GLY A 383 -9.18 -26.62 12.65
C GLY A 383 -9.84 -25.43 11.96
N ARG A 384 -10.92 -24.86 12.53
CA ARG A 384 -11.67 -23.73 11.97
C ARG A 384 -10.78 -22.49 11.91
N ARG A 385 -10.80 -21.81 10.77
CA ARG A 385 -10.10 -20.52 10.58
C ARG A 385 -10.96 -19.38 11.12
N GLY A 386 -10.30 -18.40 11.73
CA GLY A 386 -10.89 -17.15 12.20
C GLY A 386 -9.92 -15.99 11.97
N PHE A 387 -10.30 -14.80 12.42
CA PHE A 387 -9.44 -13.63 12.40
C PHE A 387 -9.79 -12.67 13.55
N THR A 388 -8.85 -11.82 13.91
CA THR A 388 -9.10 -10.60 14.69
C THR A 388 -8.56 -9.38 13.95
N ILE A 389 -9.22 -8.24 14.10
CA ILE A 389 -8.80 -6.93 13.59
C ILE A 389 -9.20 -5.87 14.62
N PRO A 390 -8.32 -4.91 14.99
CA PRO A 390 -8.66 -3.94 16.02
C PRO A 390 -9.85 -3.02 15.69
N ASN A 391 -10.11 -2.74 14.39
CA ASN A 391 -11.22 -1.91 13.92
C ASN A 391 -11.27 -0.53 14.62
N THR A 392 -10.19 0.25 14.55
CA THR A 392 -10.15 1.60 15.14
C THR A 392 -9.89 2.68 14.08
N PRO A 393 -10.37 3.92 14.27
CA PRO A 393 -10.12 5.03 13.35
C PRO A 393 -8.68 5.50 13.39
N MET A 394 -8.06 5.64 12.22
CA MET A 394 -6.73 6.22 12.02
C MET A 394 -6.64 7.67 12.49
N VAL A 395 -7.70 8.46 12.29
CA VAL A 395 -7.73 9.85 12.77
C VAL A 395 -7.48 10.01 14.28
N ASN A 396 -7.70 8.96 15.08
CA ASN A 396 -7.43 8.97 16.53
C ASN A 396 -5.97 8.63 16.89
N ASP A 397 -5.18 8.10 15.95
CA ASP A 397 -3.76 7.77 16.17
C ASP A 397 -2.85 8.36 15.07
N PRO A 398 -2.73 9.70 14.99
CA PRO A 398 -1.92 10.36 13.97
C PRO A 398 -0.45 9.92 13.99
N LEU A 399 0.12 9.66 15.17
CA LEU A 399 1.55 9.39 15.32
C LEU A 399 1.95 7.97 14.88
N PHE A 400 0.99 7.08 14.69
CA PHE A 400 1.20 5.78 14.06
C PHE A 400 0.34 5.58 12.81
N SER A 401 -0.20 6.67 12.25
CA SER A 401 -0.99 6.63 11.03
C SER A 401 -0.20 6.07 9.83
N THR A 402 -0.93 5.59 8.82
CA THR A 402 -0.35 5.07 7.58
C THR A 402 0.64 6.03 6.92
N PRO A 403 0.37 7.35 6.78
CA PRO A 403 1.36 8.31 6.28
C PRO A 403 2.65 8.38 7.09
N VAL A 404 2.55 8.35 8.43
CA VAL A 404 3.74 8.39 9.31
C VAL A 404 4.58 7.12 9.16
N GLN A 405 3.93 5.95 9.13
CA GLN A 405 4.62 4.67 8.98
C GLN A 405 5.37 4.61 7.64
N LEU A 406 4.70 4.89 6.52
CA LEU A 406 5.32 4.85 5.19
C LEU A 406 6.40 5.92 4.98
N SER A 407 6.34 7.05 5.68
CA SER A 407 7.37 8.09 5.57
C SER A 407 8.75 7.65 6.05
N ARG A 408 8.86 6.50 6.74
CA ARG A 408 10.14 5.97 7.21
C ARG A 408 11.09 5.58 6.09
N SER A 409 10.60 5.25 4.90
CA SER A 409 11.38 4.51 3.89
C SER A 409 11.95 5.40 2.78
N ALA A 410 11.32 6.54 2.47
CA ALA A 410 11.69 7.38 1.34
C ALA A 410 13.15 7.87 1.41
N VAL A 411 13.93 7.69 0.33
CA VAL A 411 15.35 8.06 0.23
C VAL A 411 15.53 9.30 -0.65
N ARG A 412 16.43 10.19 -0.26
CA ARG A 412 16.75 11.41 -1.02
C ARG A 412 17.25 11.05 -2.42
N GLY A 413 16.72 11.73 -3.43
CA GLY A 413 17.15 11.54 -4.82
C GLY A 413 16.64 10.26 -5.48
N LYS A 414 15.72 9.53 -4.84
CA LYS A 414 15.07 8.34 -5.37
C LYS A 414 13.55 8.55 -5.39
N PRO A 415 12.85 8.10 -6.44
CA PRO A 415 11.40 8.00 -6.40
C PRO A 415 10.97 7.08 -5.26
N TYR A 416 9.87 7.45 -4.62
CA TYR A 416 9.26 6.63 -3.58
C TYR A 416 7.86 6.19 -3.98
N THR A 417 7.64 4.88 -4.00
CA THR A 417 6.34 4.27 -4.26
C THR A 417 5.83 3.52 -3.02
N VAL A 418 4.51 3.37 -2.95
CA VAL A 418 3.83 2.52 -1.98
C VAL A 418 3.10 1.47 -2.80
N SER A 419 3.75 0.35 -3.12
CA SER A 419 3.18 -0.65 -4.03
C SER A 419 2.12 -1.56 -3.39
N GLU A 420 1.89 -1.42 -2.07
CA GLU A 420 0.86 -2.15 -1.34
C GLU A 420 0.37 -1.40 -0.09
N THR A 421 -0.92 -1.05 -0.06
CA THR A 421 -1.58 -0.47 1.13
C THR A 421 -3.11 -0.61 1.10
N ASN A 422 -3.75 -0.74 2.28
CA ASN A 422 -5.21 -0.76 2.42
C ASN A 422 -5.67 -0.45 3.87
N HIS A 423 -6.96 -0.21 4.03
CA HIS A 423 -7.72 -0.43 5.28
C HIS A 423 -8.50 -1.74 5.12
N PRO A 424 -7.96 -2.90 5.51
CA PRO A 424 -8.59 -4.19 5.23
C PRO A 424 -10.02 -4.30 5.78
N PHE A 425 -10.91 -4.91 5.00
CA PHE A 425 -12.26 -5.26 5.42
C PHE A 425 -12.22 -6.39 6.47
N PRO A 426 -13.14 -6.43 7.45
CA PRO A 426 -14.10 -5.39 7.77
C PRO A 426 -13.45 -4.24 8.55
N ASN A 427 -13.86 -3.00 8.26
CA ASN A 427 -13.39 -1.82 8.99
C ASN A 427 -14.43 -0.70 8.88
N GLU A 428 -14.94 -0.23 10.01
CA GLU A 428 -15.98 0.81 10.05
C GLU A 428 -15.47 2.21 9.72
N TYR A 429 -14.16 2.40 9.68
CA TYR A 429 -13.53 3.70 9.48
C TYR A 429 -12.82 3.78 8.12
N ALA A 430 -12.98 2.76 7.26
CA ALA A 430 -12.29 2.62 5.97
C ALA A 430 -12.43 3.84 5.03
N CYS A 431 -13.48 4.66 5.19
CA CYS A 431 -13.67 5.87 4.39
C CYS A 431 -12.58 6.94 4.60
N GLU A 432 -11.82 6.89 5.69
CA GLU A 432 -10.74 7.86 5.95
C GLU A 432 -9.45 7.57 5.15
N GLY A 433 -9.24 6.31 4.77
CA GLY A 433 -7.93 5.80 4.37
C GLY A 433 -7.37 6.42 3.10
N ILE A 434 -8.09 6.29 1.99
CA ILE A 434 -7.66 6.79 0.67
C ILE A 434 -7.51 8.33 0.68
N PRO A 435 -8.47 9.12 1.19
CA PRO A 435 -8.34 10.58 1.22
C PRO A 435 -7.16 11.07 2.05
N ILE A 436 -6.93 10.51 3.25
CA ILE A 436 -5.79 10.89 4.10
C ILE A 436 -4.47 10.52 3.42
N LEU A 437 -4.35 9.29 2.93
CA LEU A 437 -3.10 8.83 2.34
C LEU A 437 -2.74 9.62 1.08
N ALA A 438 -3.70 9.88 0.19
CA ALA A 438 -3.45 10.64 -1.02
C ALA A 438 -3.02 12.09 -0.72
N ALA A 439 -3.62 12.74 0.28
CA ALA A 439 -3.24 14.09 0.69
C ALA A 439 -1.82 14.14 1.26
N TYR A 440 -1.47 13.22 2.17
CA TYR A 440 -0.13 13.20 2.77
C TYR A 440 0.95 12.65 1.82
N ALA A 441 0.61 11.79 0.87
CA ALA A 441 1.54 11.37 -0.19
C ALA A 441 1.94 12.56 -1.07
N LEU A 442 1.00 13.46 -1.38
CA LEU A 442 1.31 14.71 -2.08
C LEU A 442 2.15 15.66 -1.23
N LEU A 443 1.83 15.82 0.07
CA LEU A 443 2.65 16.62 0.99
C LEU A 443 4.09 16.09 1.07
N GLN A 444 4.25 14.77 1.15
CA GLN A 444 5.55 14.10 1.17
C GLN A 444 6.23 14.04 -0.21
N ASP A 445 5.55 14.47 -1.28
CA ASP A 445 5.94 14.37 -2.69
C ASP A 445 6.38 12.96 -3.12
N TRP A 446 5.55 11.96 -2.80
CA TRP A 446 5.72 10.58 -3.25
C TRP A 446 5.32 10.41 -4.72
N ASP A 447 5.91 9.40 -5.36
CA ASP A 447 5.77 9.16 -6.80
C ASP A 447 4.71 8.12 -7.15
N GLY A 448 4.25 7.31 -6.19
CA GLY A 448 3.21 6.33 -6.48
C GLY A 448 2.51 5.73 -5.26
N LEU A 449 1.24 5.42 -5.43
CA LEU A 449 0.41 4.66 -4.50
C LEU A 449 -0.29 3.53 -5.26
N PHE A 450 -0.27 2.31 -4.71
CA PHE A 450 -1.02 1.17 -5.22
C PHE A 450 -1.90 0.60 -4.12
N PHE A 451 -3.22 0.61 -4.33
CA PHE A 451 -4.17 0.09 -3.35
C PHE A 451 -4.28 -1.44 -3.47
N TYR A 452 -4.06 -2.14 -2.36
CA TYR A 452 -4.03 -3.60 -2.31
C TYR A 452 -5.31 -4.19 -1.73
N THR A 453 -6.09 -4.97 -2.46
CA THR A 453 -5.98 -5.23 -3.89
C THR A 453 -7.29 -4.87 -4.55
N PHE A 454 -7.26 -4.58 -5.84
CA PHE A 454 -8.48 -4.40 -6.60
C PHE A 454 -9.32 -5.67 -6.50
N GLU A 455 -8.74 -6.81 -6.92
CA GLU A 455 -9.37 -8.13 -6.83
C GLU A 455 -8.33 -9.27 -6.87
N HIS A 456 -8.71 -10.43 -6.34
CA HIS A 456 -7.96 -11.70 -6.42
C HIS A 456 -8.54 -12.67 -7.47
N ASP A 457 -9.84 -12.59 -7.73
CA ASP A 457 -10.53 -13.56 -8.60
C ASP A 457 -10.77 -12.98 -10.00
N ALA A 458 -11.13 -13.85 -10.94
CA ALA A 458 -11.43 -13.44 -12.31
C ALA A 458 -12.74 -12.64 -12.39
N PRO A 459 -12.88 -11.72 -13.37
CA PRO A 459 -14.09 -10.91 -13.55
C PRO A 459 -15.39 -11.70 -13.61
N THR A 460 -15.35 -12.95 -14.08
CA THR A 460 -16.52 -13.83 -14.18
C THR A 460 -17.19 -14.16 -12.86
N SER A 461 -16.50 -13.99 -11.71
CA SER A 461 -17.08 -14.20 -10.39
C SER A 461 -17.39 -12.90 -9.64
N TRP A 462 -17.01 -11.74 -10.17
CA TRP A 462 -17.11 -10.45 -9.47
C TRP A 462 -18.54 -10.03 -9.17
N ASP A 463 -19.55 -10.57 -9.83
CA ASP A 463 -20.95 -10.23 -9.53
C ASP A 463 -21.57 -11.18 -8.48
N THR A 464 -20.93 -12.31 -8.19
CA THR A 464 -21.46 -13.36 -7.30
C THR A 464 -20.60 -13.59 -6.05
N LYS A 465 -19.33 -13.17 -6.07
CA LYS A 465 -18.36 -13.38 -5.00
C LYS A 465 -18.65 -12.47 -3.80
N THR A 466 -18.45 -13.04 -2.62
CA THR A 466 -18.28 -12.29 -1.38
C THR A 466 -16.83 -11.79 -1.27
N PRO A 467 -16.58 -10.46 -1.17
CA PRO A 467 -15.23 -9.90 -1.10
C PRO A 467 -14.46 -10.42 0.11
N GLY A 468 -13.15 -10.65 -0.08
CA GLY A 468 -12.23 -10.97 1.00
C GLY A 468 -11.77 -9.72 1.77
N HIS A 469 -10.83 -9.92 2.70
CA HIS A 469 -10.30 -8.82 3.54
C HIS A 469 -9.69 -7.66 2.73
N PHE A 470 -9.09 -7.94 1.57
CA PHE A 470 -8.31 -6.93 0.84
C PHE A 470 -8.97 -6.43 -0.44
N ASP A 471 -10.04 -7.09 -0.92
CA ASP A 471 -10.67 -6.76 -2.20
C ASP A 471 -11.39 -5.40 -2.11
N ILE A 472 -10.92 -4.41 -2.86
CA ILE A 472 -11.51 -3.06 -2.87
C ILE A 472 -12.55 -2.87 -3.97
N ALA A 473 -12.52 -3.65 -5.06
CA ALA A 473 -13.41 -3.46 -6.22
C ALA A 473 -14.90 -3.48 -5.85
N HIS A 474 -15.24 -4.19 -4.78
CA HIS A 474 -16.59 -4.34 -4.29
C HIS A 474 -17.00 -3.31 -3.25
N ASP A 475 -16.05 -2.59 -2.64
CA ASP A 475 -16.34 -1.65 -1.57
C ASP A 475 -16.72 -0.27 -2.14
N PRO A 476 -18.02 0.13 -2.08
CA PRO A 476 -18.48 1.35 -2.70
C PRO A 476 -17.83 2.60 -2.09
N VAL A 477 -17.46 2.55 -0.81
CA VAL A 477 -16.81 3.66 -0.11
C VAL A 477 -15.38 3.83 -0.58
N LYS A 478 -14.61 2.74 -0.71
CA LYS A 478 -13.23 2.81 -1.17
C LYS A 478 -13.14 3.19 -2.64
N MET A 479 -13.95 2.57 -3.50
CA MET A 479 -13.96 2.87 -4.92
C MET A 479 -14.42 4.32 -5.18
N ALA A 480 -15.39 4.84 -4.41
CA ALA A 480 -15.77 6.24 -4.55
C ALA A 480 -14.66 7.21 -4.16
N ASN A 481 -13.98 6.94 -3.05
CA ASN A 481 -12.82 7.71 -2.63
C ASN A 481 -11.65 7.55 -3.62
N LEU A 482 -11.50 6.40 -4.28
CA LEU A 482 -10.48 6.17 -5.31
C LEU A 482 -10.64 7.15 -6.48
N ALA A 483 -11.85 7.30 -7.02
CA ALA A 483 -12.14 8.24 -8.10
C ALA A 483 -12.02 9.71 -7.64
N ALA A 484 -12.56 10.04 -6.46
CA ALA A 484 -12.52 11.39 -5.93
C ALA A 484 -11.07 11.87 -5.70
N CYS A 485 -10.23 11.00 -5.16
CA CYS A 485 -8.84 11.31 -4.85
C CYS A 485 -7.92 11.27 -6.07
N ALA A 486 -8.31 10.58 -7.15
CA ALA A 486 -7.58 10.65 -8.43
C ALA A 486 -7.50 12.09 -8.96
N LEU A 487 -8.58 12.88 -8.84
CA LEU A 487 -8.60 14.30 -9.23
C LEU A 487 -7.50 15.10 -8.54
N MET A 488 -7.37 14.97 -7.21
CA MET A 488 -6.38 15.73 -6.45
C MET A 488 -4.96 15.21 -6.63
N PHE A 489 -4.79 13.89 -6.77
CA PHE A 489 -3.48 13.25 -6.89
C PHE A 489 -2.82 13.54 -8.24
N HIS A 490 -3.55 13.38 -9.35
CA HIS A 490 -3.02 13.68 -10.69
C HIS A 490 -2.71 15.16 -10.89
N ARG A 491 -3.54 16.06 -10.35
CA ARG A 491 -3.34 17.51 -10.45
C ARG A 491 -2.30 18.06 -9.46
N GLY A 492 -1.94 17.29 -8.43
CA GLY A 492 -1.08 17.75 -7.34
C GLY A 492 -1.72 18.89 -6.54
N ASP A 493 -2.98 18.74 -6.13
CA ASP A 493 -3.73 19.82 -5.48
C ASP A 493 -3.17 20.21 -4.10
N VAL A 494 -2.64 19.24 -3.35
CA VAL A 494 -1.87 19.49 -2.13
C VAL A 494 -0.43 19.75 -2.53
N ALA A 495 0.11 20.89 -2.08
CA ALA A 495 1.49 21.26 -2.30
C ALA A 495 2.43 20.35 -1.50
N ALA A 496 3.57 20.01 -2.10
CA ALA A 496 4.69 19.41 -1.39
C ALA A 496 5.11 20.29 -0.20
N ALA A 497 5.60 19.65 0.86
CA ALA A 497 6.06 20.34 2.06
C ALA A 497 7.16 21.37 1.73
N ARG A 498 7.12 22.51 2.42
CA ARG A 498 8.09 23.60 2.26
C ARG A 498 9.49 23.21 2.76
N ARG A 499 9.55 22.34 3.78
CA ARG A 499 10.79 21.80 4.35
C ARG A 499 10.82 20.29 4.17
N THR A 500 12.01 19.77 3.86
CA THR A 500 12.34 18.35 3.99
C THR A 500 13.27 18.15 5.17
N VAL A 501 12.88 17.31 6.13
CA VAL A 501 13.74 16.87 7.24
C VAL A 501 14.49 15.61 6.80
N MET A 502 15.82 15.74 6.71
CA MET A 502 16.70 14.64 6.33
C MET A 502 17.05 13.80 7.56
N ARG A 503 17.08 12.48 7.37
CA ARG A 503 17.58 11.51 8.34
C ARG A 503 18.83 10.84 7.77
N SER A 504 19.89 10.75 8.55
CA SER A 504 21.14 10.10 8.13
C SER A 504 21.64 9.16 9.21
N TYR A 505 22.21 8.04 8.80
CA TYR A 505 22.68 6.98 9.68
C TYR A 505 24.10 6.61 9.30
N SER A 506 25.01 6.40 10.28
CA SER A 506 26.25 5.68 9.99
C SER A 506 25.96 4.21 9.74
N ALA A 507 26.91 3.50 9.12
CA ALA A 507 26.79 2.05 8.90
C ALA A 507 26.56 1.29 10.23
N GLU A 508 27.19 1.74 11.32
CA GLU A 508 26.97 1.20 12.66
C GLU A 508 25.56 1.48 13.15
N GLN A 509 25.02 2.69 12.96
CA GLN A 509 23.64 3.01 13.36
C GLN A 509 22.61 2.19 12.57
N VAL A 510 22.85 1.94 11.28
CA VAL A 510 22.00 1.08 10.46
C VAL A 510 21.91 -0.33 11.06
N ILE A 511 23.06 -0.92 11.41
CA ILE A 511 23.12 -2.25 12.04
C ILE A 511 22.48 -2.23 13.44
N GLU A 512 22.88 -1.28 14.27
CA GLU A 512 22.44 -1.16 15.66
C GLU A 512 20.94 -0.86 15.79
N SER A 513 20.33 -0.29 14.75
CA SER A 513 18.89 -0.09 14.70
C SER A 513 18.08 -1.40 14.84
N LEU A 514 18.67 -2.55 14.54
CA LEU A 514 18.05 -3.87 14.75
C LEU A 514 17.88 -4.25 16.23
N ARG A 515 18.75 -3.73 17.11
CA ARG A 515 18.68 -3.96 18.57
C ARG A 515 17.83 -2.91 19.30
N LEU A 516 17.34 -1.90 18.60
CA LEU A 516 16.43 -0.92 19.20
C LEU A 516 15.09 -1.58 19.58
N SER A 517 14.50 -1.04 20.64
CA SER A 517 13.18 -1.46 21.13
C SER A 517 12.11 -1.24 20.07
N TRP A 518 11.11 -2.13 20.03
CA TRP A 518 9.90 -1.94 19.22
C TRP A 518 9.17 -0.62 19.53
N ARG A 519 9.42 -0.02 20.70
CA ARG A 519 8.88 1.30 21.09
C ARG A 519 9.40 2.44 20.23
N GLU A 520 10.51 2.25 19.53
CA GLU A 520 11.08 3.23 18.60
C GLU A 520 10.40 3.21 17.22
N ARG A 521 9.41 2.33 17.00
CA ARG A 521 8.66 2.27 15.74
C ARG A 521 7.96 3.61 15.42
N PRO A 522 7.65 3.88 14.14
CA PRO A 522 8.11 3.14 12.96
C PRO A 522 9.53 3.54 12.52
N PHE A 523 10.12 4.59 13.09
CA PHE A 523 11.37 5.16 12.57
C PHE A 523 12.63 4.53 13.14
N PHE A 524 12.67 3.90 14.31
CA PHE A 524 13.94 3.37 14.87
C PHE A 524 15.08 4.41 14.82
N THR A 525 14.70 5.68 15.04
CA THR A 525 15.56 6.86 14.95
C THR A 525 15.38 7.64 16.23
N PRO A 526 16.14 7.32 17.29
CA PRO A 526 15.96 7.95 18.58
C PRO A 526 16.00 9.48 18.49
N GLY A 527 15.04 10.13 19.14
CA GLY A 527 14.89 11.59 19.13
C GLY A 527 14.16 12.16 17.91
N PHE A 528 13.81 11.37 16.90
CA PHE A 528 12.99 11.82 15.78
C PHE A 528 11.50 11.81 16.16
N SER A 529 10.84 12.97 16.08
CA SER A 529 9.41 13.07 16.41
C SER A 529 8.52 12.48 15.32
N LEU A 530 7.58 11.62 15.73
CA LEU A 530 6.62 10.97 14.85
C LEU A 530 5.60 11.92 14.21
N ALA A 531 5.52 13.17 14.69
CA ALA A 531 4.68 14.20 14.08
C ALA A 531 5.32 14.86 12.86
N ILE A 532 6.65 14.77 12.71
CA ILE A 532 7.38 15.44 11.63
C ILE A 532 6.84 15.07 10.23
N PRO A 533 6.53 13.80 9.90
CA PRO A 533 5.96 13.45 8.60
C PRO A 533 4.56 14.02 8.31
N LEU A 534 3.87 14.54 9.33
CA LEU A 534 2.59 15.23 9.15
C LEU A 534 2.76 16.74 8.95
N VAL A 535 3.97 17.27 9.21
CA VAL A 535 4.31 18.70 9.12
C VAL A 535 5.19 18.98 7.90
N HIS A 536 6.23 18.18 7.73
CA HIS A 536 7.31 18.34 6.75
C HIS A 536 7.50 17.06 5.94
N ALA A 537 8.08 17.18 4.74
CA ALA A 537 8.56 16.02 4.01
C ALA A 537 9.72 15.37 4.78
N THR A 538 9.87 14.07 4.67
CA THR A 538 11.01 13.36 5.28
C THR A 538 11.70 12.47 4.26
N ARG A 539 13.03 12.40 4.34
CA ARG A 539 13.85 11.54 3.49
C ARG A 539 15.04 11.00 4.27
N ILE A 540 15.48 9.79 3.94
CA ILE A 540 16.80 9.28 4.34
C ILE A 540 17.83 9.86 3.37
N ALA A 541 18.81 10.59 3.87
CA ALA A 541 19.87 11.19 3.06
C ALA A 541 21.10 10.29 2.91
N SER A 542 21.41 9.44 3.91
CA SER A 542 22.56 8.54 3.89
C SER A 542 22.35 7.36 4.84
N PHE A 543 22.90 6.20 4.46
CA PHE A 543 23.06 5.01 5.30
C PHE A 543 24.50 4.82 5.82
N ASP A 544 25.42 5.72 5.44
CA ASP A 544 26.85 5.64 5.77
C ASP A 544 27.39 6.92 6.44
N THR A 545 26.52 7.85 6.82
CA THR A 545 26.89 9.13 7.44
C THR A 545 25.97 9.43 8.60
N ALA A 546 26.53 9.57 9.80
CA ALA A 546 25.73 9.88 10.99
C ALA A 546 25.02 11.24 10.86
N SER A 547 23.76 11.30 11.30
CA SER A 547 23.04 12.57 11.47
C SER A 547 23.51 13.31 12.71
N THR A 548 23.38 14.63 12.69
CA THR A 548 23.28 15.46 13.89
C THR A 548 21.98 15.16 14.65
N PRO A 549 21.91 15.40 15.97
CA PRO A 549 20.67 15.24 16.74
C PRO A 549 19.50 16.04 16.15
N TYR A 550 18.29 15.49 16.25
CA TYR A 550 17.06 16.18 15.82
C TYR A 550 16.63 17.21 16.86
N GLU A 551 16.10 18.34 16.39
CA GLU A 551 15.51 19.34 17.27
C GLU A 551 14.29 18.76 18.00
N PRO A 552 14.16 18.98 19.32
CA PRO A 552 12.96 18.60 20.05
C PRO A 552 11.71 19.21 19.40
N PHE A 553 10.69 18.39 19.16
CA PHE A 553 9.43 18.83 18.57
C PHE A 553 8.27 18.53 19.52
N THR A 554 7.64 19.58 20.03
CA THR A 554 6.42 19.47 20.83
C THR A 554 5.24 19.21 19.89
N VAL A 555 4.58 18.05 20.03
CA VAL A 555 3.41 17.72 19.21
C VAL A 555 2.21 18.56 19.65
N PRO A 556 1.71 19.49 18.81
CA PRO A 556 0.55 20.31 19.15
C PRO A 556 -0.74 19.49 19.18
N GLU A 557 -1.85 20.07 19.66
CA GLU A 557 -3.19 19.47 19.54
C GLU A 557 -3.61 19.36 18.07
N VAL A 558 -3.36 20.40 17.28
CA VAL A 558 -3.57 20.41 15.83
C VAL A 558 -2.21 20.37 15.14
N ILE A 559 -1.89 19.24 14.52
CA ILE A 559 -0.67 19.07 13.72
C ILE A 559 -0.98 19.64 12.33
N ALA A 560 -0.43 20.82 12.03
CA ALA A 560 -0.58 21.45 10.73
C ALA A 560 0.65 21.21 9.85
N SER A 561 0.42 20.84 8.59
CA SER A 561 1.45 20.88 7.55
C SER A 561 2.09 22.26 7.43
N ASP A 562 3.36 22.32 7.04
CA ASP A 562 4.08 23.58 6.86
C ASP A 562 3.56 24.44 5.69
N THR A 563 2.75 23.85 4.81
CA THR A 563 1.97 24.53 3.76
C THR A 563 0.70 25.17 4.32
N GLY A 564 0.19 24.66 5.45
CA GLY A 564 -1.08 25.03 6.06
C GLY A 564 -2.31 24.40 5.39
N GLN A 565 -2.12 23.54 4.38
CA GLN A 565 -3.22 22.94 3.62
C GLN A 565 -3.82 21.70 4.30
N LEU A 566 -3.03 20.98 5.09
CA LEU A 566 -3.46 19.83 5.88
C LEU A 566 -3.38 20.13 7.37
N GLN A 567 -4.41 19.72 8.12
CA GLN A 567 -4.41 19.75 9.58
C GLN A 567 -4.96 18.44 10.14
N TRP A 568 -4.26 17.88 11.13
CA TRP A 568 -4.70 16.73 11.89
C TRP A 568 -4.97 17.15 13.33
N ARG A 569 -6.24 17.23 13.73
CA ARG A 569 -6.60 17.48 15.12
C ARG A 569 -6.61 16.18 15.89
N ARG A 570 -5.78 16.13 16.92
CA ARG A 570 -5.69 15.03 17.87
C ARG A 570 -6.83 15.14 18.87
N ALA A 571 -7.54 14.04 19.07
CA ALA A 571 -8.43 13.85 20.19
C ALA A 571 -8.46 12.35 20.51
N ALA A 572 -8.66 11.99 21.78
CA ALA A 572 -8.58 10.60 22.22
C ALA A 572 -9.59 9.69 21.48
N ASP A 573 -10.77 10.22 21.17
CA ASP A 573 -11.89 9.48 20.59
C ASP A 573 -12.59 10.24 19.44
N ARG A 574 -12.23 11.50 19.17
CA ARG A 574 -12.89 12.36 18.16
C ARG A 574 -11.91 13.09 17.23
N GLY A 575 -10.85 12.40 16.82
CA GLY A 575 -9.84 12.93 15.92
C GLY A 575 -10.40 13.30 14.55
N ARG A 576 -9.72 14.20 13.83
CA ARG A 576 -10.12 14.55 12.47
C ARG A 576 -8.96 15.08 11.65
N VAL A 577 -9.09 14.93 10.33
CA VAL A 577 -8.21 15.52 9.33
C VAL A 577 -9.01 16.48 8.47
N THR A 578 -8.43 17.65 8.23
CA THR A 578 -8.95 18.59 7.23
C THR A 578 -7.92 18.83 6.14
N MET A 579 -8.42 19.01 4.92
CA MET A 579 -7.65 19.40 3.75
C MET A 579 -8.29 20.64 3.13
N GLN A 580 -7.49 21.66 2.87
CA GLN A 580 -7.94 22.91 2.28
C GLN A 580 -6.96 23.40 1.21
N THR A 581 -7.30 23.12 -0.06
CA THR A 581 -6.55 23.57 -1.24
C THR A 581 -7.44 24.45 -2.12
N ASP A 582 -6.89 24.98 -3.22
CA ASP A 582 -7.69 25.79 -4.15
C ASP A 582 -8.71 24.96 -4.93
N ARG A 583 -8.43 23.67 -5.19
CA ARG A 583 -9.24 22.80 -6.08
C ARG A 583 -9.94 21.66 -5.37
N THR A 584 -9.49 21.30 -4.16
CA THR A 584 -10.05 20.22 -3.35
C THR A 584 -10.07 20.60 -1.86
N GLU A 585 -11.19 20.34 -1.20
CA GLU A 585 -11.37 20.49 0.24
C GLU A 585 -11.93 19.19 0.83
N ALA A 586 -11.52 18.82 2.04
CA ALA A 586 -12.06 17.65 2.71
C ALA A 586 -12.18 17.78 4.24
N LEU A 587 -13.24 17.18 4.77
CA LEU A 587 -13.48 16.96 6.20
C LEU A 587 -13.53 15.44 6.44
N ILE A 588 -12.61 14.90 7.24
CA ILE A 588 -12.44 13.45 7.40
C ILE A 588 -12.37 13.10 8.90
N GLY A 589 -13.22 12.17 9.33
CA GLY A 589 -13.25 11.65 10.69
C GLY A 589 -14.51 12.04 11.45
N PHE A 590 -14.35 12.43 12.71
CA PHE A 590 -15.45 12.88 13.58
C PHE A 590 -15.77 14.36 13.32
N VAL A 591 -16.55 14.65 12.27
CA VAL A 591 -16.86 16.01 11.80
C VAL A 591 -17.82 16.73 12.75
N PRO A 592 -17.42 17.82 13.44
CA PRO A 592 -18.31 18.58 14.30
C PRO A 592 -19.16 19.59 13.49
N ALA A 593 -20.35 19.93 13.99
CA ALA A 593 -21.31 20.83 13.32
C ALA A 593 -20.79 22.27 13.02
N ALA A 594 -19.65 22.67 13.61
CA ALA A 594 -19.10 24.01 13.45
C ALA A 594 -17.81 24.05 12.61
N ASP A 595 -17.35 22.91 12.05
CA ASP A 595 -16.12 22.89 11.24
C ASP A 595 -16.38 23.50 9.86
N ALA A 596 -15.52 24.44 9.49
CA ALA A 596 -15.67 25.19 8.27
C ALA A 596 -14.32 25.44 7.62
N LEU A 597 -14.18 24.92 6.41
CA LEU A 597 -13.08 25.21 5.49
C LEU A 597 -13.40 26.48 4.70
N ARG A 598 -12.52 26.87 3.78
CA ARG A 598 -12.70 28.08 2.98
C ARG A 598 -13.99 28.02 2.17
N HIS A 599 -14.29 26.89 1.52
CA HIS A 599 -15.50 26.73 0.71
C HIS A 599 -16.55 25.80 1.30
N LEU A 600 -16.16 24.79 2.07
CA LEU A 600 -17.04 23.75 2.60
C LEU A 600 -17.21 23.83 4.12
N SER A 601 -18.45 23.75 4.61
CA SER A 601 -18.76 23.40 6.00
C SER A 601 -19.86 22.36 6.05
N ALA A 602 -19.95 21.58 7.12
CA ALA A 602 -20.91 20.49 7.21
C ALA A 602 -21.47 20.31 8.63
N THR A 603 -22.75 19.97 8.69
CA THR A 603 -23.44 19.42 9.86
C THR A 603 -24.01 18.08 9.44
N VAL A 604 -23.43 16.99 9.95
CA VAL A 604 -23.80 15.63 9.58
C VAL A 604 -24.31 14.86 10.78
N ASP A 605 -25.24 13.95 10.52
CA ASP A 605 -25.82 13.08 11.55
C ASP A 605 -24.91 11.86 11.82
N ASN A 606 -24.07 11.50 10.85
CA ASN A 606 -23.17 10.36 10.96
C ASN A 606 -22.08 10.63 12.01
N PRO A 607 -21.77 9.65 12.87
CA PRO A 607 -20.70 9.80 13.86
C PRO A 607 -19.32 9.95 13.22
N PHE A 608 -19.12 9.33 12.04
CA PHE A 608 -17.87 9.31 11.31
C PHE A 608 -18.15 9.33 9.81
N CYS A 609 -17.44 10.19 9.07
CA CYS A 609 -17.53 10.23 7.62
C CYS A 609 -16.28 10.88 6.99
N ALA A 610 -16.18 10.75 5.67
CA ALA A 610 -15.30 11.57 4.84
C ALA A 610 -16.15 12.34 3.82
N LEU A 611 -15.99 13.66 3.79
CA LEU A 611 -16.56 14.56 2.80
C LEU A 611 -15.41 15.14 1.97
N VAL A 612 -15.37 14.83 0.68
CA VAL A 612 -14.34 15.33 -0.26
C VAL A 612 -15.02 16.11 -1.37
N LEU A 613 -14.80 17.43 -1.40
CA LEU A 613 -15.29 18.34 -2.44
C LEU A 613 -14.14 18.65 -3.39
N SER A 614 -14.29 18.33 -4.67
CA SER A 614 -13.27 18.62 -5.69
C SER A 614 -13.85 19.25 -6.95
N SER A 615 -13.07 20.10 -7.61
CA SER A 615 -13.37 20.55 -8.96
C SER A 615 -13.25 19.41 -9.98
N LEU A 616 -14.24 19.29 -10.86
CA LEU A 616 -14.19 18.37 -12.02
C LEU A 616 -13.56 19.04 -13.26
N ASP A 617 -13.55 20.36 -13.32
CA ASP A 617 -13.07 21.13 -14.47
C ASP A 617 -11.64 21.70 -14.30
N GLY A 618 -10.96 21.35 -13.21
CA GLY A 618 -9.59 21.78 -12.92
C GLY A 618 -9.46 23.25 -12.48
N ARG A 619 -10.55 24.01 -12.36
CA ARG A 619 -10.51 25.39 -11.84
C ARG A 619 -10.54 25.39 -10.30
N PRO A 620 -10.03 26.47 -9.65
CA PRO A 620 -10.24 26.64 -8.22
C PRO A 620 -11.73 26.54 -7.86
N ILE A 621 -12.09 25.97 -6.70
CA ILE A 621 -13.49 25.76 -6.26
C ILE A 621 -14.29 27.06 -6.35
N ALA A 622 -13.67 28.19 -5.96
CA ALA A 622 -14.27 29.52 -6.08
C ALA A 622 -14.79 29.86 -7.50
N ARG A 623 -14.16 29.30 -8.55
CA ARG A 623 -14.41 29.58 -9.97
C ARG A 623 -14.86 28.37 -10.80
N ALA A 624 -14.91 27.18 -10.22
CA ALA A 624 -15.39 25.97 -10.88
C ALA A 624 -16.87 26.10 -11.25
N GLU A 625 -17.24 25.52 -12.39
CA GLU A 625 -18.65 25.35 -12.80
C GLU A 625 -19.12 23.93 -12.50
N ARG A 626 -18.20 22.96 -12.40
CA ARG A 626 -18.51 21.57 -12.08
C ARG A 626 -17.69 21.12 -10.88
N LEU A 627 -18.38 20.73 -9.83
CA LEU A 627 -17.82 20.16 -8.61
C LEU A 627 -18.40 18.76 -8.40
N VAL A 628 -17.64 17.91 -7.71
CA VAL A 628 -18.11 16.64 -7.18
C VAL A 628 -17.93 16.66 -5.66
N LEU A 629 -18.97 16.29 -4.93
CA LEU A 629 -18.89 15.98 -3.51
C LEU A 629 -18.99 14.47 -3.37
N THR A 630 -17.94 13.85 -2.83
CA THR A 630 -17.94 12.46 -2.39
C THR A 630 -18.17 12.43 -0.88
N ALA A 631 -19.26 11.81 -0.45
CA ALA A 631 -19.70 11.77 0.93
C ALA A 631 -19.83 10.31 1.38
N THR A 632 -18.81 9.80 2.07
CA THR A 632 -18.70 8.38 2.42
C THR A 632 -18.73 8.16 3.92
N GLY A 633 -19.60 7.26 4.37
CA GLY A 633 -19.68 6.75 5.75
C GLY A 633 -19.15 5.32 5.85
N ARG A 634 -19.85 4.47 6.58
CA ARG A 634 -19.54 3.03 6.70
C ARG A 634 -20.01 2.25 5.47
N SER A 635 -19.37 1.11 5.22
CA SER A 635 -19.85 0.09 4.29
C SER A 635 -19.82 -1.29 4.94
N GLN A 636 -20.71 -2.19 4.50
CA GLN A 636 -20.79 -3.57 4.98
C GLN A 636 -21.41 -4.49 3.94
N LEU A 637 -21.31 -5.80 4.16
CA LEU A 637 -22.15 -6.78 3.45
C LEU A 637 -23.53 -6.88 4.10
N THR A 638 -24.57 -7.20 3.33
CA THR A 638 -25.90 -7.52 3.86
C THR A 638 -25.82 -8.65 4.88
N ASP A 639 -26.49 -8.48 6.02
CA ASP A 639 -26.49 -9.39 7.18
C ASP A 639 -25.10 -9.61 7.81
N MET A 640 -24.12 -8.74 7.57
CA MET A 640 -22.85 -8.76 8.29
C MET A 640 -23.09 -8.49 9.78
N ALA A 641 -22.43 -9.27 10.65
CA ALA A 641 -22.53 -9.11 12.09
C ALA A 641 -21.15 -9.22 12.76
N TRP A 642 -20.83 -8.20 13.56
CA TRP A 642 -19.66 -8.19 14.42
C TRP A 642 -19.86 -9.06 15.66
N ASN A 643 -18.76 -9.50 16.29
CA ASN A 643 -18.77 -9.92 17.68
C ASN A 643 -18.95 -8.69 18.62
N GLU A 644 -19.14 -8.95 19.91
CA GLU A 644 -19.46 -7.92 20.91
C GLU A 644 -18.38 -6.83 21.04
N ASP A 645 -17.12 -7.23 21.01
CA ASP A 645 -15.94 -6.34 21.07
C ASP A 645 -15.59 -5.71 19.71
N ARG A 646 -16.31 -6.06 18.64
CA ARG A 646 -16.11 -5.55 17.27
C ARG A 646 -14.70 -5.78 16.72
N THR A 647 -14.09 -6.89 17.11
CA THR A 647 -12.75 -7.30 16.65
C THR A 647 -12.79 -8.44 15.64
N SER A 648 -13.96 -9.04 15.38
CA SER A 648 -14.16 -10.13 14.42
C SER A 648 -15.61 -10.17 13.94
N LEU A 649 -15.90 -10.99 12.93
CA LEU A 649 -17.26 -11.21 12.45
C LEU A 649 -17.82 -12.53 12.94
N THR A 650 -19.00 -12.49 13.56
CA THR A 650 -19.81 -13.67 13.84
C THR A 650 -20.53 -14.15 12.58
N HIS A 651 -20.85 -13.22 11.68
CA HIS A 651 -21.39 -13.50 10.36
C HIS A 651 -20.74 -12.57 9.32
N TRP A 652 -20.09 -13.15 8.30
CA TRP A 652 -19.40 -12.36 7.28
C TRP A 652 -20.36 -11.52 6.42
N GLY A 653 -21.61 -11.97 6.30
CA GLY A 653 -22.62 -11.37 5.43
C GLY A 653 -22.58 -11.92 4.00
N ARG A 654 -23.43 -11.36 3.15
CA ARG A 654 -23.54 -11.67 1.72
C ARG A 654 -23.75 -10.40 0.91
N ARG A 655 -23.60 -10.51 -0.40
CA ARG A 655 -23.96 -9.43 -1.33
C ARG A 655 -25.46 -9.07 -1.26
N PRO A 656 -25.84 -7.86 -1.69
CA PRO A 656 -24.97 -6.76 -2.14
C PRO A 656 -24.16 -6.11 -0.99
N MET A 657 -23.21 -5.24 -1.34
CA MET A 657 -22.65 -4.31 -0.36
C MET A 657 -23.69 -3.22 -0.04
N GLN A 658 -23.66 -2.76 1.20
CA GLN A 658 -24.49 -1.70 1.73
C GLN A 658 -23.62 -0.54 2.19
N ILE A 659 -24.13 0.67 2.04
CA ILE A 659 -23.55 1.88 2.63
C ILE A 659 -24.43 2.36 3.77
N GLU A 660 -23.82 3.05 4.72
CA GLU A 660 -24.50 4.02 5.57
C GLU A 660 -24.37 5.39 4.88
N PRO A 661 -25.44 5.90 4.24
CA PRO A 661 -25.37 7.19 3.55
C PRO A 661 -25.03 8.30 4.52
N VAL A 662 -24.23 9.27 4.07
CA VAL A 662 -23.96 10.46 4.88
C VAL A 662 -25.19 11.37 4.82
N ARG A 663 -25.77 11.67 5.98
CA ARG A 663 -26.96 12.50 6.12
C ARG A 663 -26.67 13.81 6.84
N GLY A 664 -27.40 14.85 6.47
CA GLY A 664 -27.33 16.17 7.09
C GLY A 664 -27.32 17.29 6.06
N GLN A 665 -26.51 18.31 6.28
CA GLN A 665 -26.42 19.47 5.42
C GLN A 665 -24.97 19.92 5.26
N ILE A 666 -24.60 20.24 4.02
CA ILE A 666 -23.37 21.01 3.76
C ILE A 666 -23.73 22.41 3.31
N ARG A 667 -22.77 23.31 3.51
CA ARG A 667 -22.85 24.68 3.05
C ARG A 667 -21.61 25.00 2.20
N LEU A 668 -21.87 25.48 0.99
CA LEU A 668 -20.85 25.92 0.03
C LEU A 668 -20.80 27.44 -0.02
N ARG A 669 -19.62 28.02 0.16
CA ARG A 669 -19.42 29.48 0.21
C ARG A 669 -18.19 29.92 -0.59
N GLY A 670 -18.07 31.23 -0.81
CA GLY A 670 -16.96 31.78 -1.57
C GLY A 670 -16.93 31.35 -3.04
N LEU A 671 -18.08 30.94 -3.60
CA LEU A 671 -18.25 30.68 -5.03
C LEU A 671 -18.46 32.02 -5.73
N ALA A 672 -17.38 32.58 -6.30
CA ALA A 672 -17.40 33.89 -6.95
C ALA A 672 -18.51 33.95 -8.01
N ASP A 673 -19.22 35.08 -8.14
CA ASP A 673 -20.21 35.31 -9.21
C ASP A 673 -21.30 34.23 -9.40
N ALA A 674 -21.49 33.32 -8.44
CA ALA A 674 -22.47 32.25 -8.54
C ALA A 674 -23.90 32.82 -8.46
N LYS A 675 -24.68 32.62 -9.53
CA LYS A 675 -26.09 33.00 -9.68
C LYS A 675 -27.07 31.85 -9.42
N GLY A 676 -26.58 30.62 -9.37
CA GLY A 676 -27.37 29.41 -9.15
C GLY A 676 -26.47 28.23 -8.84
N LEU A 677 -27.00 27.25 -8.12
CA LEU A 677 -26.29 26.01 -7.83
C LEU A 677 -27.30 24.87 -7.89
N THR A 678 -27.05 23.90 -8.76
CA THR A 678 -27.87 22.69 -8.84
C THR A 678 -27.08 21.49 -8.36
N VAL A 679 -27.76 20.59 -7.66
CA VAL A 679 -27.20 19.37 -7.08
C VAL A 679 -27.90 18.18 -7.72
N ARG A 680 -27.12 17.21 -8.17
CA ARG A 680 -27.61 15.98 -8.78
C ARG A 680 -27.04 14.79 -8.04
N VAL A 681 -27.93 13.96 -7.52
CA VAL A 681 -27.61 12.68 -6.87
C VAL A 681 -27.18 11.68 -7.94
N MET A 682 -26.22 10.83 -7.61
CA MET A 682 -25.64 9.86 -8.53
C MET A 682 -25.84 8.42 -8.03
N ASP A 683 -26.04 7.46 -8.93
CA ASP A 683 -26.00 6.03 -8.60
C ASP A 683 -24.54 5.52 -8.50
N GLY A 684 -24.34 4.23 -8.22
CA GLY A 684 -23.01 3.65 -8.13
C GLY A 684 -22.24 3.56 -9.46
N ALA A 685 -22.93 3.68 -10.61
CA ALA A 685 -22.29 3.81 -11.91
C ALA A 685 -21.87 5.26 -12.21
N GLY A 686 -22.22 6.19 -11.33
CA GLY A 686 -22.04 7.61 -11.57
C GLY A 686 -23.03 8.15 -12.61
N ARG A 687 -24.24 7.60 -12.70
CA ARG A 687 -25.31 8.14 -13.53
C ARG A 687 -26.30 8.93 -12.67
N PRO A 688 -27.03 9.90 -13.24
CA PRO A 688 -28.06 10.65 -12.51
C PRO A 688 -29.11 9.75 -11.85
N LEU A 689 -29.29 9.90 -10.54
CA LEU A 689 -30.40 9.32 -9.78
C LEU A 689 -31.46 10.41 -9.56
N GLY A 690 -32.31 10.63 -10.58
CA GLY A 690 -33.35 11.66 -10.56
C GLY A 690 -32.93 13.03 -11.12
N PRO A 691 -33.81 14.04 -11.03
CA PRO A 691 -33.53 15.39 -11.53
C PRO A 691 -32.51 16.13 -10.65
N ALA A 692 -31.90 17.18 -11.22
CA ALA A 692 -31.10 18.11 -10.41
C ALA A 692 -32.02 19.02 -9.59
N VAL A 693 -31.61 19.36 -8.38
CA VAL A 693 -32.34 20.20 -7.43
C VAL A 693 -31.56 21.49 -7.21
N GLU A 694 -32.22 22.65 -7.24
CA GLU A 694 -31.61 23.94 -6.91
C GLU A 694 -31.30 24.00 -5.41
N ALA A 695 -30.07 24.36 -5.06
CA ALA A 695 -29.66 24.60 -3.70
C ALA A 695 -30.14 26.00 -3.26
N PRO A 696 -30.82 26.14 -2.11
CA PRO A 696 -31.18 27.45 -1.60
C PRO A 696 -29.94 28.24 -1.15
N ARG A 697 -29.97 29.55 -1.39
CA ARG A 697 -28.95 30.49 -0.90
C ARG A 697 -29.43 31.18 0.36
N ALA A 698 -28.71 31.02 1.46
CA ALA A 698 -29.00 31.66 2.74
C ALA A 698 -27.71 31.98 3.50
N ASP A 699 -27.71 33.01 4.33
CA ASP A 699 -26.59 33.43 5.20
C ASP A 699 -25.25 33.67 4.48
N GLY A 700 -25.26 33.90 3.17
CA GLY A 700 -24.05 34.06 2.35
C GLY A 700 -23.43 32.74 1.85
N GLY A 701 -24.17 31.63 1.85
CA GLY A 701 -23.76 30.37 1.21
C GLY A 701 -24.93 29.63 0.56
N TRP A 702 -24.59 28.57 -0.18
CA TRP A 702 -25.52 27.64 -0.80
C TRP A 702 -25.64 26.40 0.09
N HIS A 703 -26.85 26.03 0.45
CA HIS A 703 -27.12 24.91 1.34
C HIS A 703 -27.52 23.69 0.53
N VAL A 704 -26.83 22.57 0.75
CA VAL A 704 -27.10 21.29 0.08
C VAL A 704 -27.48 20.27 1.13
N THR A 705 -28.69 19.74 1.02
CA THR A 705 -29.17 18.63 1.86
C THR A 705 -28.56 17.33 1.37
N LEU A 706 -28.06 16.54 2.31
CA LEU A 706 -27.60 15.16 2.08
C LEU A 706 -28.67 14.23 2.67
N ASP A 707 -29.62 13.76 1.87
CA ASP A 707 -30.70 12.87 2.29
C ASP A 707 -30.88 11.65 1.36
N ALA A 708 -30.12 11.61 0.27
CA ALA A 708 -30.19 10.56 -0.73
C ALA A 708 -29.30 9.36 -0.40
N PRO A 709 -29.67 8.15 -0.85
CA PRO A 709 -28.88 6.94 -0.67
C PRO A 709 -27.71 6.88 -1.66
N THR A 710 -26.74 7.78 -1.53
CA THR A 710 -25.57 7.85 -2.41
C THR A 710 -24.29 8.20 -1.66
N VAL A 711 -23.16 7.90 -2.31
CA VAL A 711 -21.83 8.37 -1.91
C VAL A 711 -21.34 9.57 -2.73
N TRP A 712 -22.05 10.00 -3.77
CA TRP A 712 -21.60 11.10 -4.64
C TRP A 712 -22.71 12.00 -5.16
N TYR A 713 -22.39 13.29 -5.18
CA TYR A 713 -23.25 14.36 -5.67
C TYR A 713 -22.47 15.18 -6.69
N ARG A 714 -23.04 15.36 -7.88
CA ARG A 714 -22.56 16.35 -8.84
C ARG A 714 -23.18 17.70 -8.53
N ILE A 715 -22.36 18.74 -8.52
CA ILE A 715 -22.78 20.11 -8.25
C ILE A 715 -22.40 20.97 -9.46
N ASP A 716 -23.40 21.56 -10.10
CA ASP A 716 -23.23 22.48 -11.22
C ASP A 716 -23.51 23.93 -10.76
N VAL A 717 -22.54 24.81 -10.97
CA VAL A 717 -22.58 26.23 -10.56
C VAL A 717 -22.87 27.10 -11.79
N ARG A 718 -24.00 27.82 -11.77
CA ARG A 718 -24.36 28.79 -12.81
C ARG A 718 -23.79 30.16 -12.46
N ARG A 719 -23.07 30.79 -13.39
CA ARG A 719 -22.37 32.07 -13.21
C ARG A 719 -22.93 33.18 -14.09
#